data_AF-A0A2K9EFA8-F1
#
_entry.id   AF-A0A2K9EFA8-F1
#
_cell.length_a   1.000
_cell.length_b   1.000
_cell.length_c   1.000
_cell.angle_alpha   90.00
_cell.angle_beta   90.00
_cell.angle_gamma   90.00
#
_symmetry.space_group_name_H-M   'P 1'
#
loop_
_entity.id
_entity.type
_entity.pdbx_description
1 polymer ?
#
loop_
_entity_poly.entity_id
_entity_poly.type
_entity_poly.pdbx_seq_one_letter_code
_entity_poly.pdbx_strand_id
1 'polypeptide(L)'
;MSITNLAGSTMSIVAHIDDDLLFQNPDIVNAIKAGGGHTTVFMTAGDAGRNTSFMEDREAGAKAAYGEMTGHSDWIDETITLTNGTTEFVIRTSYLESQPEIRLYFLRLPDGNSRGSGYSVNDYESVEKLWDGTIDTITTKDGANTFTADDISGVLLALMETHQPDSILLQDLNSEHVGSDHSDHFYASQFAFESQQYYGTEHDLYSYIEYATARMPTNLSAEDNEATRDAFYAYVHGSGDISRNFDAHGDPILPGDYNRWPDRHYHNEDVDQLEGSKLWTSGFGNANDVWNNDRHIRTLGDIDGDGMADVVGFGQGGVTTARSDGEAFGSASLGLRDLGYAVGGWNKTVHERQVADVNGDGFDDLIGFGDAHTFVALSRGDGTFSRLAIWSTDYARNDGWVASRHERLMGDVDGDGRADIVAFGDSGTEVALSTGSGFAAGAVWINDFDYRHGWRIGVHERVLADVNGDGMDDIVGFGSSRVIVALSNGSGFNPIQFWSTEFASNSGWREDTSERVLADVNGDGMADIVAFGADGVQVSLSNGRGFGASQVWSDDFGNNDAWSQDQDTRTVADVNGDGMADIVVFGNDGTRVSLSDGSRFLDPYDGDAPFAKLEVVEDGGPVGSTELLVNGDLTSSVRAGTWTANGDVDGWTNDNGGIESWGQGFLGIQTPDNGTIVELDRNGGGNVDNLYQDVQTEAGQDLELSFSSMQRGDDTDHIEVYWRGELIAVVQPDSGDDWSTFAFTVTGSGGLDRIEFREVADENDGSGPLIDNIGLLDVGQDEMAATSMSAHYAPVEEDHSLISVEPDLSDDFIYIL
;
A
#
# COMPACT_ATOMS: atom_id res chain seq x y z
N MET A 1 -12.74 -9.31 21.34
CA MET A 1 -12.88 -8.58 22.63
C MET A 1 -12.35 -7.19 22.34
N SER A 2 -13.03 -6.09 22.70
CA SER A 2 -12.54 -4.73 22.41
C SER A 2 -11.10 -4.55 22.89
N ILE A 3 -10.27 -3.93 22.06
CA ILE A 3 -8.85 -3.73 22.36
C ILE A 3 -8.75 -2.61 23.41
N THR A 4 -8.73 -3.00 24.68
CA THR A 4 -8.69 -2.06 25.81
C THR A 4 -7.37 -1.27 25.96
N ASN A 5 -6.52 -1.23 24.93
CA ASN A 5 -5.16 -0.69 25.04
C ASN A 5 -4.66 0.08 23.79
N LEU A 6 -5.56 0.64 22.96
CA LEU A 6 -5.21 1.58 21.88
C LEU A 6 -4.91 2.98 22.44
N ALA A 7 -3.91 3.10 23.32
CA ALA A 7 -3.54 4.38 23.94
C ALA A 7 -2.63 5.26 23.05
N GLY A 8 -2.34 4.80 21.82
CA GLY A 8 -1.50 5.47 20.82
C GLY A 8 -2.29 6.11 19.69
N SER A 9 -1.60 6.67 18.70
CA SER A 9 -2.20 7.18 17.45
C SER A 9 -2.74 6.01 16.64
N THR A 10 -3.95 6.15 16.08
CA THR A 10 -4.59 5.09 15.30
C THR A 10 -4.95 5.58 13.91
N MET A 11 -4.81 4.71 12.90
CA MET A 11 -5.24 5.01 11.53
C MET A 11 -6.21 3.96 11.02
N SER A 12 -7.42 4.38 10.67
CA SER A 12 -8.40 3.55 9.96
C SER A 12 -8.31 3.79 8.46
N ILE A 13 -8.28 2.72 7.65
CA ILE A 13 -8.36 2.82 6.19
C ILE A 13 -9.54 1.95 5.74
N VAL A 14 -10.57 2.58 5.18
CA VAL A 14 -11.83 1.92 4.84
C VAL A 14 -12.36 2.36 3.48
N ALA A 15 -13.17 1.52 2.84
CA ALA A 15 -13.76 1.76 1.55
C ALA A 15 -14.80 2.88 1.60
N HIS A 16 -15.80 2.78 2.48
CA HIS A 16 -16.91 3.73 2.56
C HIS A 16 -16.92 4.56 3.84
N ILE A 17 -17.59 5.72 3.74
CA ILE A 17 -17.64 6.78 4.75
C ILE A 17 -18.43 6.38 6.02
N ASP A 18 -18.99 5.18 6.07
CA ASP A 18 -19.70 4.61 7.22
C ASP A 18 -19.09 3.31 7.76
N ASP A 19 -18.08 2.73 7.09
CA ASP A 19 -17.58 1.40 7.42
C ASP A 19 -16.82 1.36 8.75
N ASP A 20 -16.01 2.38 9.02
CA ASP A 20 -15.30 2.55 10.30
C ASP A 20 -16.28 2.62 11.48
N LEU A 21 -17.37 3.37 11.30
CA LEU A 21 -18.44 3.51 12.29
C LEU A 21 -19.20 2.21 12.54
N LEU A 22 -19.39 1.40 11.49
CA LEU A 22 -20.19 0.18 11.55
C LEU A 22 -19.42 -1.04 12.07
N PHE A 23 -18.12 -1.13 11.74
CA PHE A 23 -17.35 -2.36 11.92
C PHE A 23 -16.16 -2.22 12.85
N GLN A 24 -15.56 -1.02 12.95
CA GLN A 24 -14.37 -0.78 13.77
C GLN A 24 -14.68 -0.14 15.14
N ASN A 25 -15.81 0.54 15.27
CA ASN A 25 -16.30 0.93 16.60
C ASN A 25 -16.70 -0.30 17.45
N PRO A 26 -16.40 -0.31 18.76
CA PRO A 26 -16.07 0.84 19.60
C PRO A 26 -14.58 1.14 19.74
N ASP A 27 -13.69 0.45 19.02
CA ASP A 27 -12.25 0.59 19.26
C ASP A 27 -11.75 1.99 18.92
N ILE A 28 -12.33 2.64 17.89
CA ILE A 28 -12.08 4.05 17.54
C ILE A 28 -12.52 4.99 18.67
N VAL A 29 -13.79 4.95 19.09
CA VAL A 29 -14.28 5.83 20.17
C VAL A 29 -13.52 5.60 21.49
N ASN A 30 -13.08 4.37 21.76
CA ASN A 30 -12.30 4.03 22.94
C ASN A 30 -10.86 4.57 22.85
N ALA A 31 -10.22 4.54 21.67
CA ALA A 31 -8.92 5.17 21.43
C ALA A 31 -8.98 6.70 21.63
N ILE A 32 -9.99 7.36 21.06
CA ILE A 32 -10.22 8.80 21.22
C ILE A 32 -10.43 9.15 22.71
N LYS A 33 -11.27 8.39 23.43
CA LYS A 33 -11.51 8.60 24.87
C LYS A 33 -10.27 8.36 25.73
N ALA A 34 -9.35 7.51 25.28
CA ALA A 34 -8.07 7.27 25.94
C ALA A 34 -7.07 8.43 25.72
N GLY A 35 -7.39 9.38 24.83
CA GLY A 35 -6.56 10.52 24.48
C GLY A 35 -5.54 10.24 23.37
N GLY A 36 -5.73 9.15 22.61
CA GLY A 36 -4.97 8.87 21.40
C GLY A 36 -5.52 9.66 20.20
N GLY A 37 -4.65 10.03 19.26
CA GLY A 37 -5.06 10.58 17.96
C GLY A 37 -5.74 9.54 17.09
N HIS A 38 -6.59 9.99 16.15
CA HIS A 38 -7.25 9.11 15.20
C HIS A 38 -7.35 9.75 13.81
N THR A 39 -6.79 9.06 12.83
CA THR A 39 -6.89 9.42 11.42
C THR A 39 -7.73 8.39 10.67
N THR A 40 -8.70 8.82 9.86
CA THR A 40 -9.47 7.92 8.99
C THR A 40 -9.22 8.28 7.54
N VAL A 41 -8.92 7.29 6.70
CA VAL A 41 -8.78 7.44 5.25
C VAL A 41 -9.92 6.70 4.57
N PHE A 42 -10.81 7.44 3.93
CA PHE A 42 -11.91 6.91 3.13
C PHE A 42 -11.45 6.79 1.67
N MET A 43 -11.29 5.56 1.19
CA MET A 43 -10.75 5.29 -0.14
C MET A 43 -11.75 5.63 -1.24
N THR A 44 -13.03 5.27 -1.09
CA THR A 44 -14.05 5.56 -2.11
C THR A 44 -14.96 6.71 -1.68
N ALA A 45 -15.63 7.31 -2.65
CA ALA A 45 -16.69 8.28 -2.45
C ALA A 45 -17.96 7.65 -1.86
N GLY A 46 -18.06 6.31 -1.84
CA GLY A 46 -19.26 5.57 -1.48
C GLY A 46 -20.52 6.11 -2.12
N ASP A 47 -20.41 6.52 -3.38
CA ASP A 47 -21.43 7.28 -4.08
C ASP A 47 -22.59 6.38 -4.54
N ALA A 48 -22.41 5.05 -4.58
CA ALA A 48 -23.38 4.10 -5.13
C ALA A 48 -23.92 4.51 -6.52
N GLY A 49 -23.07 5.17 -7.33
CA GLY A 49 -23.41 5.73 -8.64
C GLY A 49 -24.28 7.00 -8.60
N ARG A 50 -24.35 7.72 -7.47
CA ARG A 50 -25.09 8.98 -7.31
C ARG A 50 -24.19 10.19 -7.64
N ASN A 51 -24.66 11.40 -7.37
CA ASN A 51 -23.97 12.65 -7.71
C ASN A 51 -23.01 13.09 -6.58
N THR A 52 -22.16 14.08 -6.86
CA THR A 52 -21.16 14.60 -5.91
C THR A 52 -21.77 15.13 -4.61
N SER A 53 -22.94 15.77 -4.67
CA SER A 53 -23.66 16.23 -3.47
C SER A 53 -24.02 15.08 -2.52
N PHE A 54 -24.30 13.88 -3.03
CA PHE A 54 -24.55 12.72 -2.19
C PHE A 54 -23.28 12.28 -1.43
N MET A 55 -22.12 12.31 -2.08
CA MET A 55 -20.83 12.03 -1.43
C MET A 55 -20.52 13.11 -0.38
N GLU A 56 -20.68 14.39 -0.69
CA GLU A 56 -20.46 15.50 0.26
C GLU A 56 -21.36 15.41 1.50
N ASP A 57 -22.63 15.02 1.33
CA ASP A 57 -23.53 14.76 2.45
C ASP A 57 -22.97 13.64 3.35
N ARG A 58 -22.44 12.55 2.78
CA ARG A 58 -21.82 11.47 3.55
C ARG A 58 -20.57 11.93 4.32
N GLU A 59 -19.73 12.78 3.72
CA GLU A 59 -18.59 13.40 4.40
C GLU A 59 -19.04 14.28 5.58
N ALA A 60 -20.13 15.03 5.43
CA ALA A 60 -20.74 15.77 6.54
C ALA A 60 -21.28 14.84 7.64
N GLY A 61 -21.79 13.66 7.26
CA GLY A 61 -22.14 12.58 8.17
C GLY A 61 -20.94 12.10 9.00
N ALA A 62 -19.81 11.81 8.38
CA ALA A 62 -18.60 11.39 9.10
C ALA A 62 -18.15 12.46 10.10
N LYS A 63 -18.10 13.74 9.68
CA LYS A 63 -17.80 14.86 10.57
C LYS A 63 -18.76 14.95 11.77
N ALA A 64 -20.05 14.71 11.56
CA ALA A 64 -21.02 14.68 12.66
C ALA A 64 -20.78 13.51 13.62
N ALA A 65 -20.44 12.32 13.10
CA ALA A 65 -20.15 11.14 13.92
C ALA A 65 -18.90 11.32 14.78
N TYR A 66 -17.80 11.80 14.20
CA TYR A 66 -16.58 12.12 14.94
C TYR A 66 -16.79 13.28 15.93
N GLY A 67 -17.65 14.24 15.59
CA GLY A 67 -18.06 15.28 16.52
C GLY A 67 -18.84 14.76 17.73
N GLU A 68 -19.68 13.74 17.54
CA GLU A 68 -20.35 13.04 18.65
C GLU A 68 -19.36 12.25 19.51
N MET A 69 -18.41 11.54 18.88
CA MET A 69 -17.40 10.75 19.61
C MET A 69 -16.45 11.61 20.46
N THR A 70 -16.09 12.80 19.97
CA THR A 70 -15.16 13.73 20.63
C THR A 70 -15.86 14.75 21.54
N GLY A 71 -17.10 15.12 21.22
CA GLY A 71 -17.81 16.25 21.82
C GLY A 71 -17.46 17.61 21.21
N HIS A 72 -16.80 17.63 20.04
CA HIS A 72 -16.30 18.82 19.35
C HIS A 72 -16.93 18.96 17.94
N SER A 73 -16.90 20.14 17.33
CA SER A 73 -17.57 20.36 16.02
C SER A 73 -16.95 21.47 15.17
N ASP A 74 -15.78 21.93 15.58
CA ASP A 74 -14.94 22.97 14.99
C ASP A 74 -14.08 22.37 13.86
N TRP A 75 -14.76 21.81 12.87
CA TRP A 75 -14.12 21.20 11.70
C TRP A 75 -13.52 22.27 10.79
N ILE A 76 -12.26 22.07 10.42
CA ILE A 76 -11.56 22.78 9.36
C ILE A 76 -11.47 21.84 8.16
N ASP A 77 -11.92 22.29 7.00
CA ASP A 77 -11.75 21.60 5.72
C ASP A 77 -10.51 22.16 5.02
N GLU A 78 -9.62 21.28 4.59
CA GLU A 78 -8.38 21.63 3.89
C GLU A 78 -8.13 20.66 2.72
N THR A 79 -7.09 20.94 1.94
CA THR A 79 -6.55 20.01 0.96
C THR A 79 -5.05 19.95 1.13
N ILE A 80 -4.49 18.74 1.15
CA ILE A 80 -3.05 18.55 1.06
C ILE A 80 -2.67 18.17 -0.37
N THR A 81 -1.48 18.55 -0.80
CA THR A 81 -0.92 18.11 -2.08
C THR A 81 0.18 17.10 -1.82
N LEU A 82 0.05 15.91 -2.42
CA LEU A 82 1.07 14.87 -2.41
C LEU A 82 1.72 14.78 -3.79
N THR A 83 3.02 14.51 -3.90
CA THR A 83 3.69 14.36 -5.19
C THR A 83 4.61 13.16 -5.25
N ASN A 84 4.61 12.47 -6.38
CA ASN A 84 5.62 11.45 -6.72
C ASN A 84 6.82 12.05 -7.48
N GLY A 85 6.96 13.38 -7.49
CA GLY A 85 7.97 14.14 -8.24
C GLY A 85 7.64 14.38 -9.71
N THR A 86 6.58 13.76 -10.25
CA THR A 86 6.12 13.97 -11.63
C THR A 86 4.67 14.39 -11.74
N THR A 87 3.83 13.98 -10.78
CA THR A 87 2.41 14.28 -10.70
C THR A 87 2.10 14.72 -9.27
N GLU A 88 1.17 15.67 -9.15
CA GLU A 88 0.65 16.18 -7.88
C GLU A 88 -0.78 15.67 -7.70
N PHE A 89 -1.10 15.25 -6.47
CA PHE A 89 -2.37 14.69 -6.07
C PHE A 89 -2.96 15.53 -4.95
N VAL A 90 -4.14 16.10 -5.17
CA VAL A 90 -4.83 16.95 -4.21
C VAL A 90 -5.78 16.10 -3.37
N ILE A 91 -5.42 15.84 -2.12
CA ILE A 91 -6.22 15.04 -1.21
C ILE A 91 -7.03 15.95 -0.28
N ARG A 92 -8.36 15.78 -0.28
CA ARG A 92 -9.23 16.52 0.64
C ARG A 92 -9.14 15.91 2.04
N THR A 93 -9.04 16.76 3.05
CA THR A 93 -9.07 16.33 4.44
C THR A 93 -9.79 17.32 5.34
N SER A 94 -10.29 16.84 6.47
CA SER A 94 -10.94 17.63 7.49
C SER A 94 -10.39 17.25 8.85
N TYR A 95 -10.10 18.22 9.71
CA TYR A 95 -9.65 17.99 11.10
C TYR A 95 -10.42 18.87 12.08
N LEU A 96 -10.42 18.49 13.36
CA LEU A 96 -10.99 19.33 14.42
C LEU A 96 -9.96 20.37 14.87
N GLU A 97 -10.25 21.66 14.79
CA GLU A 97 -9.34 22.74 15.19
C GLU A 97 -8.83 22.57 16.63
N SER A 98 -9.71 22.18 17.54
CA SER A 98 -9.40 21.92 18.96
C SER A 98 -8.69 20.59 19.22
N GLN A 99 -8.70 19.66 18.26
CA GLN A 99 -8.06 18.34 18.33
C GLN A 99 -7.55 17.94 16.93
N PRO A 100 -6.48 18.57 16.39
CA PRO A 100 -6.05 18.36 15.01
C PRO A 100 -5.58 16.93 14.69
N GLU A 101 -5.28 16.14 15.72
CA GLU A 101 -5.00 14.71 15.66
C GLU A 101 -6.25 13.85 15.34
N ILE A 102 -7.45 14.42 15.36
CA ILE A 102 -8.68 13.80 14.86
C ILE A 102 -8.93 14.30 13.45
N ARG A 103 -8.67 13.43 12.47
CA ARG A 103 -8.55 13.86 11.07
C ARG A 103 -9.12 12.84 10.09
N LEU A 104 -9.81 13.33 9.06
CA LEU A 104 -10.50 12.54 8.05
C LEU A 104 -9.93 12.87 6.68
N TYR A 105 -9.55 11.87 5.89
CA TYR A 105 -9.07 12.00 4.51
C TYR A 105 -10.08 11.39 3.55
N PHE A 106 -10.32 12.06 2.42
CA PHE A 106 -11.29 11.62 1.40
C PHE A 106 -10.60 11.51 0.04
N LEU A 107 -10.28 10.28 -0.38
CA LEU A 107 -9.69 10.04 -1.71
C LEU A 107 -10.73 10.12 -2.83
N ARG A 108 -12.01 9.89 -2.50
CA ARG A 108 -13.16 10.05 -3.40
C ARG A 108 -13.09 9.19 -4.68
N LEU A 109 -12.49 8.01 -4.61
CA LEU A 109 -12.50 7.05 -5.73
C LEU A 109 -13.93 6.58 -6.03
N PRO A 110 -14.29 6.28 -7.30
CA PRO A 110 -15.58 5.71 -7.64
C PRO A 110 -15.93 4.43 -6.85
N ASP A 111 -17.17 4.37 -6.34
CA ASP A 111 -17.73 3.16 -5.72
C ASP A 111 -17.77 1.98 -6.72
N GLY A 112 -17.28 0.83 -6.29
CA GLY A 112 -17.10 -0.35 -7.14
C GLY A 112 -18.38 -1.17 -7.33
N ASN A 113 -19.44 -0.89 -6.56
CA ASN A 113 -20.56 -1.78 -6.29
C ASN A 113 -20.09 -3.10 -5.62
N SER A 114 -21.04 -3.88 -5.11
CA SER A 114 -20.82 -5.16 -4.41
C SER A 114 -19.95 -6.23 -5.11
N ARG A 115 -19.59 -6.06 -6.40
CA ARG A 115 -18.81 -7.01 -7.21
C ARG A 115 -17.75 -6.32 -8.08
N GLY A 116 -17.35 -5.09 -7.72
CA GLY A 116 -16.33 -4.32 -8.42
C GLY A 116 -16.64 -4.01 -9.89
N SER A 117 -17.90 -4.14 -10.32
CA SER A 117 -18.29 -3.84 -11.69
C SER A 117 -18.20 -2.35 -12.03
N GLY A 118 -18.22 -1.48 -11.01
CA GLY A 118 -18.37 -0.03 -11.12
C GLY A 118 -19.77 0.37 -11.57
N TYR A 119 -19.99 1.68 -11.64
CA TYR A 119 -21.23 2.29 -12.14
C TYR A 119 -20.99 3.01 -13.47
N SER A 120 -22.01 3.01 -14.34
CA SER A 120 -21.91 3.64 -15.67
C SER A 120 -21.66 5.14 -15.66
N VAL A 121 -21.96 5.81 -14.54
CA VAL A 121 -21.73 7.25 -14.37
C VAL A 121 -20.26 7.58 -14.08
N ASN A 122 -19.48 6.58 -13.68
CA ASN A 122 -18.05 6.66 -13.38
C ASN A 122 -17.28 5.74 -14.35
N ASP A 123 -17.77 5.62 -15.60
CA ASP A 123 -17.18 4.79 -16.66
C ASP A 123 -16.89 3.32 -16.30
N TYR A 124 -17.61 2.79 -15.31
CA TYR A 124 -17.39 1.45 -14.73
C TYR A 124 -16.00 1.25 -14.11
N GLU A 125 -15.31 2.31 -13.72
CA GLU A 125 -14.08 2.22 -12.93
C GLU A 125 -14.36 1.69 -11.52
N SER A 126 -13.41 0.99 -10.93
CA SER A 126 -13.47 0.45 -9.57
C SER A 126 -12.07 0.12 -9.04
N VAL A 127 -11.91 0.13 -7.72
CA VAL A 127 -10.64 -0.23 -7.06
C VAL A 127 -10.22 -1.68 -7.33
N GLU A 128 -11.16 -2.63 -7.48
CA GLU A 128 -10.88 -4.01 -7.91
C GLU A 128 -10.19 -4.05 -9.27
N LYS A 129 -10.75 -3.32 -10.26
CA LYS A 129 -10.20 -3.32 -11.60
C LYS A 129 -8.85 -2.64 -11.68
N LEU A 130 -8.62 -1.63 -10.83
CA LEU A 130 -7.32 -0.97 -10.72
C LEU A 130 -6.29 -1.94 -10.14
N TRP A 131 -6.62 -2.58 -9.03
CA TRP A 131 -5.75 -3.57 -8.37
C TRP A 131 -5.40 -4.75 -9.29
N ASP A 132 -6.39 -5.32 -9.97
CA ASP A 132 -6.19 -6.46 -10.89
C ASP A 132 -5.54 -6.06 -12.24
N GLY A 133 -5.20 -4.78 -12.45
CA GLY A 133 -4.65 -4.27 -13.71
C GLY A 133 -5.63 -4.31 -14.90
N THR A 134 -6.92 -4.45 -14.64
CA THR A 134 -7.97 -4.40 -15.69
C THR A 134 -8.16 -2.98 -16.23
N ILE A 135 -7.91 -1.96 -15.41
CA ILE A 135 -7.78 -0.55 -15.82
C ILE A 135 -6.44 -0.02 -15.33
N ASP A 136 -5.79 0.80 -16.15
CA ASP A 136 -4.47 1.37 -15.81
C ASP A 136 -4.59 2.53 -14.81
N THR A 137 -5.73 3.23 -14.82
CA THR A 137 -5.96 4.42 -13.99
C THR A 137 -7.42 4.51 -13.54
N ILE A 138 -7.66 5.18 -12.43
CA ILE A 138 -8.98 5.52 -11.89
C ILE A 138 -9.07 7.03 -11.65
N THR A 139 -10.19 7.67 -11.99
CA THR A 139 -10.39 9.11 -11.79
C THR A 139 -11.37 9.38 -10.64
N THR A 140 -11.01 10.30 -9.74
CA THR A 140 -11.86 10.64 -8.58
C THR A 140 -13.20 11.21 -9.01
N LYS A 141 -14.21 11.07 -8.16
CA LYS A 141 -15.59 11.47 -8.46
C LYS A 141 -15.75 12.96 -8.78
N ASP A 142 -14.92 13.80 -8.19
CA ASP A 142 -14.85 15.24 -8.43
C ASP A 142 -13.91 15.62 -9.58
N GLY A 143 -13.19 14.65 -10.16
CA GLY A 143 -12.23 14.85 -11.24
C GLY A 143 -10.94 15.54 -10.82
N ALA A 144 -10.69 15.67 -9.50
CA ALA A 144 -9.50 16.32 -8.97
C ALA A 144 -8.22 15.52 -9.25
N ASN A 145 -8.28 14.18 -9.18
CA ASN A 145 -7.13 13.31 -9.37
C ASN A 145 -7.43 12.16 -10.33
N THR A 146 -6.39 11.68 -10.99
CA THR A 146 -6.37 10.38 -11.68
C THR A 146 -5.18 9.60 -11.14
N PHE A 147 -5.44 8.42 -10.58
CA PHE A 147 -4.46 7.58 -9.90
C PHE A 147 -4.20 6.30 -10.69
N THR A 148 -2.95 5.84 -10.70
CA THR A 148 -2.60 4.44 -10.92
C THR A 148 -2.74 3.63 -9.63
N ALA A 149 -2.57 2.31 -9.68
CA ALA A 149 -2.52 1.48 -8.46
C ALA A 149 -1.37 1.94 -7.53
N ASP A 150 -0.17 2.14 -8.10
CA ASP A 150 1.02 2.59 -7.38
C ASP A 150 0.81 3.95 -6.69
N ASP A 151 0.12 4.88 -7.35
CA ASP A 151 -0.17 6.18 -6.75
C ASP A 151 -1.07 6.06 -5.51
N ILE A 152 -2.03 5.12 -5.51
CA ILE A 152 -2.87 4.86 -4.32
C ILE A 152 -2.03 4.32 -3.17
N SER A 153 -1.20 3.30 -3.40
CA SER A 153 -0.32 2.76 -2.36
C SER A 153 0.65 3.83 -1.84
N GLY A 154 1.18 4.66 -2.74
CA GLY A 154 2.04 5.78 -2.39
C GLY A 154 1.34 6.88 -1.57
N VAL A 155 0.07 7.20 -1.84
CA VAL A 155 -0.73 8.12 -1.00
C VAL A 155 -0.93 7.54 0.39
N LEU A 156 -1.32 6.27 0.50
CA LEU A 156 -1.56 5.64 1.79
C LEU A 156 -0.28 5.58 2.64
N LEU A 157 0.85 5.20 2.03
CA LEU A 157 2.15 5.24 2.71
C LEU A 157 2.51 6.65 3.19
N ALA A 158 2.35 7.68 2.34
CA ALA A 158 2.64 9.06 2.72
C ALA A 158 1.78 9.53 3.91
N LEU A 159 0.50 9.14 3.96
CA LEU A 159 -0.38 9.44 5.08
C LEU A 159 0.04 8.70 6.35
N MET A 160 0.40 7.41 6.26
CA MET A 160 0.94 6.65 7.39
C MET A 160 2.21 7.31 7.95
N GLU A 161 3.13 7.72 7.08
CA GLU A 161 4.36 8.41 7.48
C GLU A 161 4.09 9.80 8.06
N THR A 162 3.06 10.49 7.61
CA THR A 162 2.67 11.81 8.13
C THR A 162 2.11 11.69 9.55
N HIS A 163 1.21 10.73 9.78
CA HIS A 163 0.46 10.61 11.03
C HIS A 163 1.07 9.67 12.06
N GLN A 164 2.07 8.90 11.65
CA GLN A 164 2.81 7.95 12.47
C GLN A 164 1.90 7.09 13.38
N PRO A 165 0.92 6.34 12.82
CA PRO A 165 0.04 5.53 13.65
C PRO A 165 0.80 4.43 14.40
N ASP A 166 0.45 4.21 15.67
CA ASP A 166 0.85 3.05 16.47
C ASP A 166 -0.01 1.83 16.15
N SER A 167 -1.20 2.03 15.57
CA SER A 167 -2.06 0.94 15.12
C SER A 167 -2.80 1.29 13.83
N ILE A 168 -2.86 0.34 12.90
CA ILE A 168 -3.57 0.46 11.62
C ILE A 168 -4.76 -0.50 11.61
N LEU A 169 -5.94 0.02 11.25
CA LEU A 169 -7.22 -0.67 11.29
C LEU A 169 -7.76 -0.83 9.87
N LEU A 170 -7.84 -2.08 9.39
CA LEU A 170 -8.26 -2.47 8.05
C LEU A 170 -9.63 -3.17 8.07
N GLN A 171 -10.26 -3.28 6.89
CA GLN A 171 -11.42 -4.15 6.71
C GLN A 171 -10.97 -5.61 6.50
N ASP A 172 -11.90 -6.52 6.26
CA ASP A 172 -11.61 -7.97 6.23
C ASP A 172 -10.74 -8.36 5.02
N LEU A 173 -9.59 -8.99 5.27
CA LEU A 173 -8.62 -9.41 4.24
C LEU A 173 -8.61 -10.91 3.97
N ASN A 174 -8.77 -11.74 4.98
CA ASN A 174 -8.47 -13.17 4.85
C ASN A 174 -9.34 -14.07 5.73
N SER A 175 -10.38 -13.55 6.38
CA SER A 175 -11.27 -14.38 7.18
C SER A 175 -12.11 -15.32 6.29
N GLU A 176 -12.68 -16.37 6.88
CA GLU A 176 -13.64 -17.25 6.20
C GLU A 176 -14.92 -16.52 5.71
N HIS A 177 -15.10 -15.25 6.07
CA HIS A 177 -16.26 -14.43 5.74
C HIS A 177 -16.02 -13.42 4.61
N VAL A 178 -14.77 -13.18 4.21
CA VAL A 178 -14.38 -12.15 3.23
C VAL A 178 -15.16 -12.25 1.90
N GLY A 179 -15.47 -13.47 1.44
CA GLY A 179 -16.23 -13.68 0.19
C GLY A 179 -17.70 -13.22 0.22
N SER A 180 -18.21 -12.84 1.39
CA SER A 180 -19.56 -12.27 1.56
C SER A 180 -19.59 -10.75 1.51
N ASP A 181 -18.44 -10.09 1.49
CA ASP A 181 -18.33 -8.64 1.53
C ASP A 181 -18.44 -7.97 0.15
N HIS A 182 -18.48 -6.65 0.17
CA HIS A 182 -18.31 -5.88 -1.05
C HIS A 182 -16.84 -5.90 -1.51
N SER A 183 -16.67 -5.80 -2.82
CA SER A 183 -15.36 -5.89 -3.46
C SER A 183 -14.44 -4.74 -3.06
N ASP A 184 -14.97 -3.51 -3.01
CA ASP A 184 -14.23 -2.32 -2.61
C ASP A 184 -13.67 -2.40 -1.19
N HIS A 185 -14.36 -3.06 -0.26
CA HIS A 185 -13.86 -3.27 1.11
C HIS A 185 -12.57 -4.11 1.13
N PHE A 186 -12.60 -5.22 0.40
CA PHE A 186 -11.47 -6.13 0.27
C PHE A 186 -10.29 -5.43 -0.41
N TYR A 187 -10.49 -4.81 -1.57
CA TYR A 187 -9.40 -4.19 -2.31
C TYR A 187 -8.89 -2.90 -1.67
N ALA A 188 -9.72 -2.14 -0.96
CA ALA A 188 -9.26 -1.04 -0.12
C ALA A 188 -8.28 -1.53 0.96
N SER A 189 -8.65 -2.64 1.61
CA SER A 189 -7.77 -3.26 2.60
C SER A 189 -6.52 -3.85 1.97
N GLN A 190 -6.56 -4.34 0.72
CA GLN A 190 -5.37 -4.84 0.02
C GLN A 190 -4.37 -3.72 -0.25
N PHE A 191 -4.82 -2.56 -0.75
CA PHE A 191 -3.97 -1.38 -0.91
C PHE A 191 -3.37 -0.92 0.41
N ALA A 192 -4.19 -0.85 1.46
CA ALA A 192 -3.73 -0.47 2.79
C ALA A 192 -2.74 -1.48 3.39
N PHE A 193 -3.01 -2.77 3.21
CA PHE A 193 -2.13 -3.86 3.63
C PHE A 193 -0.81 -3.82 2.88
N GLU A 194 -0.80 -3.63 1.57
CA GLU A 194 0.45 -3.47 0.80
C GLU A 194 1.23 -2.24 1.27
N SER A 195 0.55 -1.11 1.47
CA SER A 195 1.19 0.16 1.82
C SER A 195 1.85 0.13 3.20
N GLN A 196 1.17 -0.45 4.20
CA GLN A 196 1.71 -0.50 5.56
C GLN A 196 2.99 -1.34 5.66
N GLN A 197 3.21 -2.28 4.74
CA GLN A 197 4.45 -3.07 4.69
C GLN A 197 5.68 -2.18 4.45
N TYR A 198 5.50 -0.98 3.90
CA TYR A 198 6.59 -0.04 3.67
C TYR A 198 6.61 1.10 4.69
N TYR A 199 5.68 1.10 5.64
CA TYR A 199 5.67 2.06 6.74
C TYR A 199 6.69 1.65 7.80
N GLY A 200 7.85 2.31 7.78
CA GLY A 200 9.04 1.91 8.55
C GLY A 200 8.98 2.08 10.08
N THR A 201 7.83 2.43 10.64
CA THR A 201 7.64 2.55 12.10
C THR A 201 6.88 1.33 12.61
N GLU A 202 7.36 0.72 13.70
CA GLU A 202 6.70 -0.41 14.36
C GLU A 202 5.27 -0.04 14.78
N HIS A 203 4.29 -0.87 14.41
CA HIS A 203 2.87 -0.63 14.64
C HIS A 203 2.11 -1.95 14.75
N ASP A 204 0.94 -1.91 15.40
CA ASP A 204 0.01 -3.04 15.43
C ASP A 204 -0.92 -3.01 14.20
N LEU A 205 -1.24 -4.16 13.62
CA LEU A 205 -2.21 -4.28 12.52
C LEU A 205 -3.46 -5.02 12.98
N TYR A 206 -4.63 -4.46 12.67
CA TYR A 206 -5.93 -5.06 13.01
C TYR A 206 -6.83 -5.13 11.78
N SER A 207 -7.41 -6.30 11.50
CA SER A 207 -8.44 -6.49 10.47
C SER A 207 -9.79 -6.83 11.11
N TYR A 208 -10.87 -6.32 10.53
CA TYR A 208 -12.22 -6.38 11.11
C TYR A 208 -13.18 -7.13 10.19
N ILE A 209 -13.90 -8.11 10.72
CA ILE A 209 -14.97 -8.83 9.99
C ILE A 209 -16.15 -7.88 9.86
N GLU A 210 -16.72 -7.76 8.65
CA GLU A 210 -17.71 -6.71 8.38
C GLU A 210 -19.12 -7.24 8.16
N TYR A 211 -19.57 -7.41 6.91
CA TYR A 211 -21.01 -7.59 6.62
C TYR A 211 -21.57 -8.87 7.25
N ALA A 212 -20.74 -9.91 7.37
CA ALA A 212 -21.09 -11.16 8.02
C ALA A 212 -21.49 -10.98 9.50
N THR A 213 -20.99 -9.95 10.17
CA THR A 213 -21.25 -9.71 11.59
C THR A 213 -22.73 -9.54 11.89
N ALA A 214 -23.56 -8.99 10.99
CA ALA A 214 -25.02 -8.88 11.22
C ALA A 214 -25.71 -10.22 11.57
N ARG A 215 -25.09 -11.35 11.22
CA ARG A 215 -25.58 -12.71 11.49
C ARG A 215 -24.88 -13.38 12.68
N MET A 216 -23.82 -12.77 13.20
CA MET A 216 -23.06 -13.26 14.35
C MET A 216 -23.74 -12.86 15.68
N PRO A 217 -23.36 -13.46 16.82
CA PRO A 217 -23.83 -13.02 18.13
C PRO A 217 -23.49 -11.55 18.43
N THR A 218 -24.30 -10.89 19.25
CA THR A 218 -23.92 -9.58 19.82
C THR A 218 -22.79 -9.78 20.82
N ASN A 219 -21.77 -8.92 20.78
CA ASN A 219 -20.60 -9.07 21.65
C ASN A 219 -20.11 -7.76 22.29
N LEU A 220 -20.78 -6.63 22.04
CA LEU A 220 -20.48 -5.36 22.71
C LEU A 220 -21.10 -5.27 24.11
N SER A 221 -20.44 -4.49 24.98
CA SER A 221 -21.03 -4.07 26.26
C SER A 221 -22.17 -3.08 26.02
N ALA A 222 -22.99 -2.81 27.04
CA ALA A 222 -24.08 -1.84 26.89
C ALA A 222 -23.57 -0.41 26.66
N GLU A 223 -22.43 -0.07 27.25
CA GLU A 223 -21.79 1.25 27.11
C GLU A 223 -21.15 1.43 25.74
N ASP A 224 -20.40 0.41 25.27
CA ASP A 224 -19.82 0.42 23.92
C ASP A 224 -20.93 0.45 22.86
N ASN A 225 -22.00 -0.31 23.07
CA ASN A 225 -23.13 -0.33 22.15
C ASN A 225 -23.84 1.03 22.04
N GLU A 226 -24.01 1.74 23.16
CA GLU A 226 -24.56 3.08 23.19
C GLU A 226 -23.64 4.04 22.41
N ALA A 227 -22.34 4.04 22.70
CA ALA A 227 -21.37 4.88 22.01
C ALA A 227 -21.30 4.63 20.50
N THR A 228 -21.26 3.36 20.06
CA THR A 228 -21.29 3.01 18.63
C THR A 228 -22.58 3.47 17.96
N ARG A 229 -23.73 3.33 18.64
CA ARG A 229 -25.02 3.77 18.10
C ARG A 229 -25.14 5.28 18.02
N ASP A 230 -24.70 6.02 19.04
CA ASP A 230 -24.77 7.48 19.07
C ASP A 230 -23.92 8.09 17.95
N ALA A 231 -22.69 7.61 17.76
CA ALA A 231 -21.84 8.01 16.64
C ALA A 231 -22.50 7.73 15.28
N PHE A 232 -23.04 6.52 15.08
CA PHE A 232 -23.72 6.17 13.84
C PHE A 232 -25.05 6.93 13.63
N TYR A 233 -25.75 7.31 14.69
CA TYR A 233 -26.95 8.14 14.59
C TYR A 233 -26.59 9.57 14.18
N ALA A 234 -25.54 10.14 14.75
CA ALA A 234 -25.00 11.43 14.31
C ALA A 234 -24.60 11.40 12.83
N TYR A 235 -23.98 10.31 12.36
CA TYR A 235 -23.72 10.08 10.93
C TYR A 235 -24.98 10.17 10.06
N VAL A 236 -26.03 9.44 10.43
CA VAL A 236 -27.29 9.39 9.68
C VAL A 236 -27.98 10.77 9.68
N HIS A 237 -27.87 11.54 10.76
CA HIS A 237 -28.37 12.90 10.81
C HIS A 237 -27.59 13.84 9.90
N GLY A 238 -26.25 13.77 9.92
CA GLY A 238 -25.37 14.64 9.12
C GLY A 238 -25.46 14.33 7.63
N SER A 239 -25.56 13.05 7.26
CA SER A 239 -25.62 12.61 5.86
C SER A 239 -27.01 12.68 5.23
N GLY A 240 -28.07 12.64 6.02
CA GLY A 240 -29.43 12.57 5.50
C GLY A 240 -29.73 11.32 4.64
N ASP A 241 -28.85 10.30 4.68
CA ASP A 241 -29.00 9.02 3.99
C ASP A 241 -29.29 7.88 4.99
N ILE A 242 -29.49 6.66 4.48
CA ILE A 242 -29.72 5.41 5.23
C ILE A 242 -31.11 5.35 5.90
N SER A 243 -31.56 6.41 6.57
CA SER A 243 -32.90 6.49 7.17
C SER A 243 -33.83 7.47 6.44
N ARG A 244 -35.12 7.12 6.39
CA ARG A 244 -36.19 7.98 5.84
C ARG A 244 -37.18 8.46 6.90
N ASN A 245 -37.04 8.01 8.15
CA ASN A 245 -37.95 8.35 9.24
C ASN A 245 -37.20 8.32 10.58
N PHE A 246 -37.62 9.20 11.48
CA PHE A 246 -37.09 9.28 12.85
C PHE A 246 -38.19 8.92 13.85
N ASP A 247 -37.78 8.41 15.01
CA ASP A 247 -38.70 8.07 16.09
C ASP A 247 -39.15 9.33 16.87
N ALA A 248 -39.85 9.15 17.99
CA ALA A 248 -40.35 10.29 18.78
C ALA A 248 -39.26 11.05 19.56
N HIS A 249 -38.08 10.46 19.73
CA HIS A 249 -36.92 11.03 20.42
C HIS A 249 -35.96 11.70 19.45
N GLY A 250 -36.13 11.45 18.14
CA GLY A 250 -35.27 11.97 17.09
C GLY A 250 -34.35 10.90 16.53
N ASP A 251 -34.37 9.68 17.06
CA ASP A 251 -33.44 8.63 16.66
C ASP A 251 -33.80 8.08 15.26
N PRO A 252 -32.81 7.82 14.39
CA PRO A 252 -33.06 7.29 13.06
C PRO A 252 -33.61 5.86 13.11
N ILE A 253 -34.66 5.60 12.33
CA ILE A 253 -35.18 4.25 12.15
C ILE A 253 -34.35 3.57 11.05
N LEU A 254 -33.39 2.75 11.46
CA LEU A 254 -32.45 2.08 10.55
C LEU A 254 -33.07 0.88 9.81
N PRO A 255 -32.82 0.72 8.50
CA PRO A 255 -33.31 -0.42 7.74
C PRO A 255 -32.41 -1.65 7.87
N GLY A 256 -33.01 -2.84 7.90
CA GLY A 256 -32.29 -4.10 7.67
C GLY A 256 -31.16 -4.35 8.68
N ASP A 257 -29.98 -4.67 8.14
CA ASP A 257 -28.80 -5.05 8.92
C ASP A 257 -28.07 -3.83 9.54
N TYR A 258 -28.33 -2.60 9.08
CA TYR A 258 -27.84 -1.37 9.73
C TYR A 258 -28.26 -1.26 11.20
N ASN A 259 -29.40 -1.87 11.58
CA ASN A 259 -29.80 -1.88 12.99
C ASN A 259 -29.09 -2.97 13.83
N ARG A 260 -28.26 -3.82 13.21
CA ARG A 260 -27.57 -4.95 13.84
C ARG A 260 -26.06 -4.73 13.94
N TRP A 261 -25.43 -4.14 12.93
CA TRP A 261 -23.98 -3.91 12.92
C TRP A 261 -23.49 -3.15 14.16
N PRO A 262 -24.15 -2.05 14.62
CA PRO A 262 -23.72 -1.31 15.82
C PRO A 262 -23.72 -2.10 17.15
N ASP A 263 -24.23 -3.34 17.18
CA ASP A 263 -24.22 -4.20 18.38
C ASP A 263 -23.05 -5.21 18.40
N ARG A 264 -22.15 -5.13 17.42
CA ARG A 264 -21.17 -6.17 17.12
C ARG A 264 -19.86 -5.57 16.64
N HIS A 265 -18.78 -6.26 16.97
CA HIS A 265 -17.45 -5.90 16.52
C HIS A 265 -16.55 -7.15 16.60
N TYR A 266 -15.96 -7.60 15.49
CA TYR A 266 -15.15 -8.81 15.45
C TYR A 266 -13.83 -8.58 14.71
N HIS A 267 -12.70 -8.90 15.35
CA HIS A 267 -11.40 -8.95 14.68
C HIS A 267 -11.22 -10.26 13.95
N ASN A 268 -10.41 -10.19 12.91
CA ASN A 268 -9.76 -11.32 12.29
C ASN A 268 -8.39 -11.55 12.95
N GLU A 269 -8.18 -12.73 13.52
CA GLU A 269 -6.95 -13.07 14.28
C GLU A 269 -5.78 -13.48 13.35
N ASP A 270 -6.01 -13.59 12.04
CA ASP A 270 -5.05 -14.14 11.08
C ASP A 270 -4.41 -13.06 10.17
N VAL A 271 -4.51 -11.77 10.49
CA VAL A 271 -3.94 -10.71 9.62
C VAL A 271 -2.40 -10.73 9.57
N ASP A 272 -1.76 -11.12 10.68
CA ASP A 272 -0.30 -11.26 10.81
C ASP A 272 0.28 -12.36 9.90
N GLN A 273 -0.58 -13.26 9.38
CA GLN A 273 -0.17 -14.34 8.46
C GLN A 273 0.24 -13.84 7.07
N LEU A 274 0.06 -12.54 6.81
CA LEU A 274 0.29 -11.90 5.51
C LEU A 274 1.61 -11.11 5.47
N GLU A 275 2.29 -10.92 6.61
CA GLU A 275 3.64 -10.35 6.70
C GLU A 275 4.65 -11.41 6.22
N GLY A 276 5.59 -11.07 5.32
CA GLY A 276 6.56 -12.06 4.79
C GLY A 276 6.55 -12.25 3.27
N SER A 277 5.43 -11.96 2.60
CA SER A 277 5.28 -12.17 1.15
C SER A 277 4.29 -11.22 0.49
N LYS A 278 4.62 -10.72 -0.70
CA LYS A 278 3.73 -9.85 -1.50
C LYS A 278 2.66 -10.69 -2.20
N LEU A 279 1.40 -10.28 -2.13
CA LEU A 279 0.34 -10.89 -2.93
C LEU A 279 0.52 -10.51 -4.41
N TRP A 280 0.85 -11.49 -5.26
CA TRP A 280 1.07 -11.27 -6.69
C TRP A 280 -0.19 -11.52 -7.53
N THR A 281 -1.14 -12.34 -7.06
CA THR A 281 -2.47 -12.47 -7.68
C THR A 281 -3.47 -13.14 -6.75
N SER A 282 -4.74 -12.74 -6.79
CA SER A 282 -5.84 -13.39 -6.05
C SER A 282 -6.38 -14.66 -6.76
N GLY A 283 -6.03 -14.86 -8.04
CA GLY A 283 -6.69 -15.83 -8.93
C GLY A 283 -6.49 -17.31 -8.58
N PHE A 284 -5.56 -17.60 -7.68
CA PHE A 284 -5.19 -18.96 -7.27
C PHE A 284 -5.36 -19.24 -5.78
N GLY A 285 -6.09 -18.39 -5.05
CA GLY A 285 -6.37 -18.58 -3.62
C GLY A 285 -7.36 -19.71 -3.31
N ASN A 286 -7.26 -20.31 -2.12
CA ASN A 286 -8.22 -21.33 -1.66
C ASN A 286 -9.58 -20.77 -1.20
N ALA A 287 -9.71 -19.45 -1.10
CA ALA A 287 -10.95 -18.81 -0.67
C ALA A 287 -12.16 -19.30 -1.48
N ASN A 288 -13.28 -19.55 -0.78
CA ASN A 288 -14.55 -19.99 -1.36
C ASN A 288 -14.52 -21.33 -2.14
N ASP A 289 -13.57 -22.23 -1.84
CA ASP A 289 -13.46 -23.57 -2.47
C ASP A 289 -13.19 -23.53 -4.00
N VAL A 290 -12.73 -22.38 -4.53
CA VAL A 290 -12.36 -22.22 -5.94
C VAL A 290 -11.13 -23.09 -6.25
N TRP A 291 -10.09 -22.94 -5.44
CA TRP A 291 -8.96 -23.86 -5.34
C TRP A 291 -9.08 -24.72 -4.08
N ASN A 292 -8.59 -25.95 -4.16
CA ASN A 292 -8.77 -26.93 -3.10
C ASN A 292 -7.60 -27.91 -3.16
N ASN A 293 -6.79 -27.92 -2.10
CA ASN A 293 -5.55 -28.70 -2.04
C ASN A 293 -5.75 -30.21 -2.16
N ASP A 294 -6.90 -30.73 -1.75
CA ASP A 294 -7.19 -32.17 -1.88
C ASP A 294 -7.47 -32.61 -3.33
N ARG A 295 -7.84 -31.66 -4.21
CA ARG A 295 -8.32 -31.95 -5.56
C ARG A 295 -7.41 -31.40 -6.66
N HIS A 296 -6.91 -30.18 -6.46
CA HIS A 296 -6.23 -29.40 -7.48
C HIS A 296 -4.72 -29.41 -7.27
N ILE A 297 -3.99 -29.07 -8.33
CA ILE A 297 -2.53 -28.87 -8.32
C ILE A 297 -2.29 -27.44 -8.77
N ARG A 298 -1.43 -26.71 -8.08
CA ARG A 298 -0.89 -25.40 -8.48
C ARG A 298 0.63 -25.56 -8.52
N THR A 299 1.22 -25.11 -9.60
CA THR A 299 2.66 -25.23 -9.88
C THR A 299 3.08 -24.05 -10.74
N LEU A 300 4.38 -23.95 -10.98
CA LEU A 300 4.97 -22.93 -11.83
C LEU A 300 5.63 -23.56 -13.06
N GLY A 301 5.83 -22.77 -14.10
CA GLY A 301 6.64 -23.11 -15.28
C GLY A 301 6.62 -21.96 -16.28
N ASP A 302 7.70 -21.79 -17.05
CA ASP A 302 7.83 -20.73 -18.05
C ASP A 302 7.03 -21.12 -19.31
N ILE A 303 5.73 -20.77 -19.35
CA ILE A 303 4.85 -21.24 -20.41
C ILE A 303 4.84 -20.30 -21.62
N ASP A 304 5.55 -19.17 -21.57
CA ASP A 304 5.67 -18.23 -22.69
C ASP A 304 7.09 -17.85 -23.14
N GLY A 305 8.09 -18.44 -22.50
CA GLY A 305 9.49 -18.43 -22.87
C GLY A 305 10.18 -17.10 -22.63
N ASP A 306 9.69 -16.32 -21.67
CA ASP A 306 10.30 -15.05 -21.27
C ASP A 306 11.35 -15.20 -20.16
N GLY A 307 11.53 -16.42 -19.66
CA GLY A 307 12.48 -16.76 -18.60
C GLY A 307 11.90 -16.63 -17.19
N MET A 308 10.64 -16.21 -17.05
CA MET A 308 9.94 -16.11 -15.77
C MET A 308 8.94 -17.25 -15.65
N ALA A 309 8.87 -17.84 -14.45
CA ALA A 309 7.93 -18.91 -14.21
C ALA A 309 6.52 -18.36 -14.01
N ASP A 310 5.55 -18.90 -14.75
CA ASP A 310 4.15 -18.54 -14.70
C ASP A 310 3.35 -19.47 -13.79
N VAL A 311 2.22 -18.99 -13.25
CA VAL A 311 1.32 -19.87 -12.50
C VAL A 311 0.55 -20.77 -13.44
N VAL A 312 0.62 -22.08 -13.19
CA VAL A 312 -0.18 -23.13 -13.84
C VAL A 312 -0.98 -23.90 -12.81
N GLY A 313 -2.30 -23.78 -12.89
CA GLY A 313 -3.23 -24.45 -11.99
C GLY A 313 -4.10 -25.49 -12.68
N PHE A 314 -4.00 -26.75 -12.27
CA PHE A 314 -4.88 -27.85 -12.69
C PHE A 314 -6.13 -27.92 -11.81
N GLY A 315 -7.11 -27.07 -12.10
CA GLY A 315 -8.30 -26.84 -11.29
C GLY A 315 -9.49 -27.75 -11.61
N GLN A 316 -10.68 -27.28 -11.21
CA GLN A 316 -11.94 -28.01 -11.37
C GLN A 316 -12.34 -28.16 -12.86
N GLY A 317 -12.25 -27.06 -13.62
CA GLY A 317 -12.77 -26.93 -14.99
C GLY A 317 -11.75 -27.13 -16.11
N GLY A 318 -10.48 -27.30 -15.77
CA GLY A 318 -9.38 -27.37 -16.72
C GLY A 318 -8.08 -26.84 -16.12
N VAL A 319 -7.15 -26.43 -16.98
CA VAL A 319 -5.91 -25.73 -16.59
C VAL A 319 -6.11 -24.23 -16.72
N THR A 320 -5.87 -23.51 -15.64
CA THR A 320 -5.89 -22.05 -15.53
C THR A 320 -4.45 -21.55 -15.44
N THR A 321 -4.14 -20.43 -16.08
CA THR A 321 -2.80 -19.83 -16.11
C THR A 321 -2.86 -18.36 -15.74
N ALA A 322 -1.78 -17.86 -15.13
CA ALA A 322 -1.50 -16.44 -14.99
C ALA A 322 -0.01 -16.23 -15.23
N ARG A 323 0.31 -15.31 -16.14
CA ARG A 323 1.68 -15.07 -16.55
C ARG A 323 2.36 -14.05 -15.65
N SER A 324 3.63 -14.24 -15.36
CA SER A 324 4.45 -13.27 -14.64
C SER A 324 4.82 -12.10 -15.55
N ASP A 325 4.96 -10.91 -14.99
CA ASP A 325 5.67 -9.79 -15.62
C ASP A 325 6.95 -9.38 -14.86
N GLY A 326 7.28 -10.15 -13.82
CA GLY A 326 8.40 -9.98 -12.92
C GLY A 326 8.10 -9.18 -11.67
N GLU A 327 6.90 -8.62 -11.54
CA GLU A 327 6.46 -7.86 -10.38
C GLU A 327 5.14 -8.38 -9.79
N ALA A 328 4.31 -9.00 -10.64
CA ALA A 328 3.04 -9.63 -10.31
C ALA A 328 2.67 -10.74 -11.30
N PHE A 329 1.63 -11.51 -10.95
CA PHE A 329 0.98 -12.43 -11.89
C PHE A 329 -0.27 -11.78 -12.47
N GLY A 330 -0.40 -11.79 -13.80
CA GLY A 330 -1.58 -11.27 -14.48
C GLY A 330 -2.89 -12.02 -14.13
N SER A 331 -4.00 -11.61 -14.75
CA SER A 331 -5.30 -12.21 -14.43
C SER A 331 -5.36 -13.71 -14.78
N ALA A 332 -5.88 -14.51 -13.84
CA ALA A 332 -6.08 -15.94 -14.03
C ALA A 332 -7.06 -16.23 -15.18
N SER A 333 -6.61 -16.99 -16.17
CA SER A 333 -7.39 -17.29 -17.39
C SER A 333 -7.32 -18.76 -17.78
N LEU A 334 -8.32 -19.25 -18.52
CA LEU A 334 -8.41 -20.67 -18.86
C LEU A 334 -7.50 -21.02 -20.06
N GLY A 335 -6.38 -21.69 -19.79
CA GLY A 335 -5.43 -22.15 -20.81
C GLY A 335 -5.83 -23.44 -21.52
N LEU A 336 -6.47 -24.39 -20.82
CA LEU A 336 -6.90 -25.67 -21.40
C LEU A 336 -8.19 -26.22 -20.76
N ARG A 337 -9.13 -26.70 -21.57
CA ARG A 337 -10.36 -27.40 -21.12
C ARG A 337 -10.19 -28.93 -21.03
N ASP A 338 -9.18 -29.37 -20.30
CA ASP A 338 -8.91 -30.76 -19.94
C ASP A 338 -7.92 -30.77 -18.76
N LEU A 339 -7.40 -31.92 -18.33
CA LEU A 339 -6.49 -32.06 -17.19
C LEU A 339 -7.06 -31.58 -15.83
N GLY A 340 -8.34 -31.21 -15.79
CA GLY A 340 -9.04 -30.77 -14.58
C GLY A 340 -9.80 -31.89 -13.87
N TYR A 341 -10.22 -31.61 -12.64
CA TYR A 341 -10.91 -32.60 -11.81
C TYR A 341 -12.27 -33.01 -12.39
N ALA A 342 -13.16 -32.05 -12.67
CA ALA A 342 -14.47 -32.32 -13.27
C ALA A 342 -14.41 -32.43 -14.80
N VAL A 343 -13.48 -31.70 -15.43
CA VAL A 343 -13.30 -31.69 -16.88
C VAL A 343 -12.01 -32.43 -17.22
N GLY A 344 -12.16 -33.67 -17.69
CA GLY A 344 -11.06 -34.61 -17.96
C GLY A 344 -11.03 -35.78 -16.99
N GLY A 345 -11.52 -35.59 -15.75
CA GLY A 345 -11.62 -36.66 -14.74
C GLY A 345 -10.30 -36.96 -14.02
N TRP A 346 -9.42 -35.96 -13.94
CA TRP A 346 -8.09 -36.09 -13.34
C TRP A 346 -8.19 -36.04 -11.82
N ASN A 347 -7.33 -36.77 -11.12
CA ASN A 347 -7.36 -36.87 -9.68
C ASN A 347 -5.92 -36.92 -9.18
N LYS A 348 -5.50 -35.94 -8.36
CA LYS A 348 -4.09 -35.81 -7.94
C LYS A 348 -3.56 -37.03 -7.18
N THR A 349 -4.42 -37.81 -6.51
CA THR A 349 -4.01 -39.04 -5.80
C THR A 349 -3.84 -40.25 -6.72
N VAL A 350 -4.20 -40.12 -8.00
CA VAL A 350 -4.20 -41.20 -8.99
C VAL A 350 -3.32 -40.87 -10.19
N HIS A 351 -3.41 -39.63 -10.68
CA HIS A 351 -2.82 -39.13 -11.90
C HIS A 351 -1.86 -37.99 -11.57
N GLU A 352 -0.61 -38.14 -11.98
CA GLU A 352 0.40 -37.08 -11.93
C GLU A 352 0.23 -36.14 -13.12
N ARG A 353 0.43 -34.84 -12.88
CA ARG A 353 0.40 -33.76 -13.87
C ARG A 353 1.56 -32.82 -13.58
N GLN A 354 2.30 -32.44 -14.62
CA GLN A 354 3.53 -31.64 -14.53
C GLN A 354 3.60 -30.65 -15.69
N VAL A 355 4.54 -29.72 -15.54
CA VAL A 355 4.82 -28.62 -16.47
C VAL A 355 6.31 -28.70 -16.78
N ALA A 356 6.69 -28.80 -18.06
CA ALA A 356 8.08 -28.86 -18.52
C ALA A 356 8.19 -28.75 -20.05
N ASP A 357 9.26 -28.15 -20.58
CA ASP A 357 9.54 -28.12 -22.02
C ASP A 357 9.96 -29.50 -22.53
N VAL A 358 9.01 -30.27 -23.06
CA VAL A 358 9.29 -31.61 -23.60
C VAL A 358 9.62 -31.57 -25.09
N ASN A 359 9.51 -30.41 -25.73
CA ASN A 359 9.62 -30.31 -27.19
C ASN A 359 10.86 -29.53 -27.65
N GLY A 360 11.49 -28.77 -26.75
CA GLY A 360 12.71 -27.99 -26.93
C GLY A 360 12.45 -26.65 -27.61
N ASP A 361 11.25 -26.09 -27.47
CA ASP A 361 10.90 -24.77 -28.02
C ASP A 361 11.05 -23.62 -27.02
N GLY A 362 11.44 -23.92 -25.78
CA GLY A 362 11.61 -22.97 -24.69
C GLY A 362 10.32 -22.64 -23.96
N PHE A 363 9.21 -23.34 -24.22
CA PHE A 363 7.97 -23.18 -23.49
C PHE A 363 7.64 -24.44 -22.71
N ASP A 364 7.30 -24.29 -21.44
CA ASP A 364 6.87 -25.42 -20.65
C ASP A 364 5.49 -25.94 -21.10
N ASP A 365 5.44 -27.22 -21.41
CA ASP A 365 4.25 -27.92 -21.87
C ASP A 365 3.51 -28.58 -20.71
N LEU A 366 2.25 -28.99 -20.92
CA LEU A 366 1.50 -29.76 -19.91
C LEU A 366 1.65 -31.26 -20.14
N ILE A 367 2.10 -31.98 -19.12
CA ILE A 367 2.24 -33.44 -19.13
C ILE A 367 1.22 -34.05 -18.17
N GLY A 368 0.53 -35.09 -18.61
CA GLY A 368 -0.43 -35.84 -17.80
C GLY A 368 -0.25 -37.35 -17.90
N PHE A 369 0.07 -38.00 -16.79
CA PHE A 369 0.13 -39.46 -16.67
C PHE A 369 -1.27 -40.01 -16.35
N GLY A 370 -2.03 -40.31 -17.39
CA GLY A 370 -3.44 -40.70 -17.27
C GLY A 370 -3.66 -42.18 -16.95
N ASP A 371 -4.92 -42.63 -17.06
CA ASP A 371 -5.26 -44.03 -16.85
C ASP A 371 -4.61 -44.95 -17.88
N ALA A 372 -4.61 -44.57 -19.17
CA ALA A 372 -4.20 -45.46 -20.28
C ALA A 372 -2.93 -45.02 -21.03
N HIS A 373 -2.60 -43.73 -21.01
CA HIS A 373 -1.50 -43.16 -21.78
C HIS A 373 -0.85 -41.99 -21.03
N THR A 374 0.36 -41.64 -21.45
CA THR A 374 0.98 -40.36 -21.14
C THR A 374 0.57 -39.35 -22.21
N PHE A 375 -0.02 -38.24 -21.78
CA PHE A 375 -0.52 -37.18 -22.63
C PHE A 375 0.33 -35.93 -22.51
N VAL A 376 0.44 -35.19 -23.60
CA VAL A 376 1.07 -33.86 -23.64
C VAL A 376 0.13 -32.87 -24.34
N ALA A 377 0.02 -31.67 -23.80
CA ALA A 377 -0.55 -30.51 -24.48
C ALA A 377 0.52 -29.42 -24.56
N LEU A 378 1.01 -29.19 -25.78
CA LEU A 378 2.05 -28.19 -26.04
C LEU A 378 1.58 -26.77 -25.74
N SER A 379 2.43 -25.94 -25.14
CA SER A 379 2.18 -24.51 -24.95
C SER A 379 2.12 -23.78 -26.29
N ARG A 380 1.53 -22.59 -26.27
CA ARG A 380 1.47 -21.66 -27.41
C ARG A 380 2.17 -20.34 -27.15
N GLY A 381 2.70 -20.15 -25.94
CA GLY A 381 3.32 -18.90 -25.49
C GLY A 381 2.35 -17.73 -25.30
N ASP A 382 1.05 -18.00 -25.14
CA ASP A 382 0.03 -16.98 -24.88
C ASP A 382 -0.82 -17.34 -23.65
N GLY A 383 -0.31 -18.21 -22.77
CA GLY A 383 -1.03 -18.78 -21.64
C GLY A 383 -2.02 -19.89 -22.01
N THR A 384 -2.15 -20.26 -23.29
CA THR A 384 -3.04 -21.33 -23.75
C THR A 384 -2.29 -22.51 -24.35
N PHE A 385 -2.95 -23.68 -24.39
CA PHE A 385 -2.31 -24.93 -24.82
C PHE A 385 -2.99 -25.56 -26.03
N SER A 386 -2.26 -26.46 -26.68
CA SER A 386 -2.78 -27.36 -27.69
C SER A 386 -3.72 -28.41 -27.08
N ARG A 387 -4.38 -29.19 -27.94
CA ARG A 387 -5.20 -30.31 -27.47
C ARG A 387 -4.27 -31.45 -27.05
N LEU A 388 -4.62 -32.16 -25.98
CA LEU A 388 -3.93 -33.37 -25.55
C LEU A 388 -3.67 -34.35 -26.71
N ALA A 389 -2.41 -34.72 -26.85
CA ALA A 389 -1.91 -35.75 -27.74
C ALA A 389 -1.32 -36.90 -26.91
N ILE A 390 -1.40 -38.13 -27.43
CA ILE A 390 -0.75 -39.29 -26.81
C ILE A 390 0.72 -39.26 -27.21
N TRP A 391 1.61 -39.16 -26.22
CA TRP A 391 3.06 -39.14 -26.41
C TRP A 391 3.74 -40.44 -26.01
N SER A 392 3.13 -41.20 -25.11
CA SER A 392 3.56 -42.57 -24.79
C SER A 392 2.36 -43.45 -24.43
N THR A 393 2.48 -44.74 -24.74
CA THR A 393 1.55 -45.78 -24.27
C THR A 393 2.00 -46.45 -22.98
N ASP A 394 3.15 -46.06 -22.43
CA ASP A 394 3.67 -46.53 -21.15
C ASP A 394 3.48 -45.45 -20.07
N TYR A 395 3.95 -45.74 -18.84
CA TYR A 395 3.91 -44.86 -17.65
C TYR A 395 2.52 -44.48 -17.14
N ALA A 396 1.47 -45.06 -17.72
CA ALA A 396 0.10 -44.85 -17.32
C ALA A 396 -0.33 -45.81 -16.21
N ARG A 397 -1.45 -45.48 -15.56
CA ARG A 397 -1.96 -46.26 -14.43
C ARG A 397 -2.27 -47.71 -14.76
N ASN A 398 -2.87 -47.95 -15.91
CA ASN A 398 -3.26 -49.30 -16.36
C ASN A 398 -2.05 -50.19 -16.67
N ASP A 399 -0.86 -49.60 -16.84
CA ASP A 399 0.40 -50.32 -17.01
C ASP A 399 1.09 -50.63 -15.67
N GLY A 400 0.46 -50.26 -14.55
CA GLY A 400 0.93 -50.56 -13.19
C GLY A 400 1.59 -49.39 -12.45
N TRP A 401 1.66 -48.21 -13.08
CA TRP A 401 2.22 -47.01 -12.47
C TRP A 401 1.21 -46.33 -11.54
N VAL A 402 1.45 -46.35 -10.23
CA VAL A 402 0.48 -45.85 -9.25
C VAL A 402 1.16 -44.82 -8.35
N ALA A 403 0.57 -43.64 -8.20
CA ALA A 403 1.12 -42.51 -7.44
C ALA A 403 1.46 -42.86 -5.98
N SER A 404 0.76 -43.84 -5.38
CA SER A 404 1.06 -44.34 -4.02
C SER A 404 2.41 -45.10 -3.89
N ARG A 405 3.10 -45.38 -5.00
CA ARG A 405 4.30 -46.22 -5.02
C ARG A 405 5.38 -45.71 -5.96
N HIS A 406 4.96 -45.26 -7.14
CA HIS A 406 5.84 -44.85 -8.23
C HIS A 406 5.63 -43.37 -8.47
N GLU A 407 6.74 -42.68 -8.67
CA GLU A 407 6.82 -41.27 -9.01
C GLU A 407 7.40 -41.16 -10.41
N ARG A 408 6.87 -40.27 -11.24
CA ARG A 408 7.40 -39.95 -12.57
C ARG A 408 7.67 -38.46 -12.58
N LEU A 409 8.90 -38.07 -12.86
CA LEU A 409 9.31 -36.66 -12.94
C LEU A 409 9.76 -36.33 -14.36
N MET A 410 9.72 -35.04 -14.68
CA MET A 410 10.22 -34.47 -15.93
C MET A 410 11.55 -33.76 -15.66
N GLY A 411 12.55 -33.96 -16.52
CA GLY A 411 13.83 -33.25 -16.45
C GLY A 411 14.75 -33.58 -17.61
N ASP A 412 15.61 -32.64 -18.04
CA ASP A 412 16.56 -32.84 -19.14
C ASP A 412 17.77 -33.61 -18.63
N VAL A 413 17.71 -34.94 -18.68
CA VAL A 413 18.77 -35.80 -18.14
C VAL A 413 19.84 -36.14 -19.18
N ASP A 414 19.68 -35.73 -20.45
CA ASP A 414 20.66 -35.98 -21.50
C ASP A 414 21.31 -34.74 -22.13
N GLY A 415 20.90 -33.56 -21.68
CA GLY A 415 21.47 -32.26 -22.02
C GLY A 415 21.11 -31.82 -23.44
N ASP A 416 19.98 -32.31 -23.96
CA ASP A 416 19.50 -31.97 -25.30
C ASP A 416 18.49 -30.82 -25.34
N GLY A 417 18.18 -30.25 -24.18
CA GLY A 417 17.27 -29.14 -23.97
C GLY A 417 15.81 -29.55 -23.92
N ARG A 418 15.51 -30.83 -23.65
CA ARG A 418 14.13 -31.35 -23.59
C ARG A 418 13.94 -32.19 -22.34
N ALA A 419 12.86 -31.94 -21.63
CA ALA A 419 12.53 -32.71 -20.46
C ALA A 419 12.14 -34.16 -20.84
N ASP A 420 12.81 -35.11 -20.20
CA ASP A 420 12.60 -36.55 -20.32
C ASP A 420 11.73 -37.09 -19.20
N ILE A 421 11.13 -38.25 -19.39
CA ILE A 421 10.48 -38.96 -18.26
C ILE A 421 11.54 -39.71 -17.47
N VAL A 422 11.66 -39.41 -16.18
CA VAL A 422 12.38 -40.22 -15.19
C VAL A 422 11.37 -40.87 -14.24
N ALA A 423 11.25 -42.20 -14.33
CA ALA A 423 10.20 -42.95 -13.65
C ALA A 423 10.78 -43.92 -12.61
N PHE A 424 10.48 -43.65 -11.34
CA PHE A 424 10.91 -44.46 -10.19
C PHE A 424 10.00 -45.68 -10.01
N GLY A 425 10.39 -46.80 -10.61
CA GLY A 425 9.54 -47.99 -10.72
C GLY A 425 9.55 -48.92 -9.49
N ASP A 426 9.24 -50.19 -9.74
CA ASP A 426 9.32 -51.26 -8.74
C ASP A 426 10.74 -51.84 -8.59
N SER A 427 11.64 -51.65 -9.57
CA SER A 427 12.95 -52.34 -9.63
C SER A 427 13.99 -51.58 -10.47
N GLY A 428 14.11 -50.29 -10.19
CA GLY A 428 15.05 -49.38 -10.82
C GLY A 428 14.35 -48.09 -11.23
N THR A 429 15.17 -47.12 -11.58
CA THR A 429 14.73 -45.86 -12.18
C THR A 429 14.89 -45.95 -13.70
N GLU A 430 13.77 -45.82 -14.40
CA GLU A 430 13.67 -45.89 -15.85
C GLU A 430 13.66 -44.49 -16.45
N VAL A 431 14.35 -44.30 -17.57
CA VAL A 431 14.34 -43.04 -18.33
C VAL A 431 13.78 -43.29 -19.72
N ALA A 432 12.81 -42.47 -20.15
CA ALA A 432 12.32 -42.40 -21.51
C ALA A 432 12.59 -41.02 -22.09
N LEU A 433 13.57 -40.97 -23.01
CA LEU A 433 14.02 -39.73 -23.65
C LEU A 433 12.93 -39.11 -24.51
N SER A 434 12.79 -37.79 -24.47
CA SER A 434 11.94 -37.05 -25.37
C SER A 434 12.53 -37.02 -26.79
N THR A 435 11.65 -37.23 -27.77
CA THR A 435 12.01 -37.06 -29.19
C THR A 435 11.55 -35.71 -29.75
N GLY A 436 10.99 -34.84 -28.90
CA GLY A 436 10.32 -33.60 -29.29
C GLY A 436 8.93 -33.77 -29.94
N SER A 437 8.42 -35.00 -29.99
CA SER A 437 7.09 -35.30 -30.54
C SER A 437 6.44 -36.54 -29.93
N GLY A 438 6.97 -36.99 -28.79
CA GLY A 438 6.70 -38.27 -28.15
C GLY A 438 7.88 -38.69 -27.27
N PHE A 439 7.69 -39.74 -26.48
CA PHE A 439 8.75 -40.32 -25.66
C PHE A 439 9.23 -41.66 -26.22
N ALA A 440 10.53 -41.90 -26.13
CA ALA A 440 11.14 -43.18 -26.47
C ALA A 440 10.73 -44.29 -25.49
N ALA A 441 11.06 -45.54 -25.82
CA ALA A 441 10.87 -46.65 -24.89
C ALA A 441 11.82 -46.51 -23.69
N GLY A 442 11.29 -46.73 -22.48
CA GLY A 442 12.04 -46.64 -21.23
C GLY A 442 13.22 -47.60 -21.12
N ALA A 443 14.29 -47.15 -20.49
CA ALA A 443 15.43 -47.99 -20.11
C ALA A 443 15.83 -47.73 -18.65
N VAL A 444 16.15 -48.80 -17.90
CA VAL A 444 16.67 -48.66 -16.53
C VAL A 444 18.06 -48.05 -16.59
N TRP A 445 18.21 -46.83 -16.06
CA TRP A 445 19.48 -46.11 -15.99
C TRP A 445 20.21 -46.36 -14.68
N ILE A 446 19.48 -46.62 -13.59
CA ILE A 446 20.07 -46.98 -12.29
C ILE A 446 19.16 -47.94 -11.50
N ASN A 447 19.77 -48.85 -10.74
CA ASN A 447 19.06 -49.84 -9.90
C ASN A 447 18.99 -49.36 -8.44
N ASP A 448 18.37 -48.21 -8.22
CA ASP A 448 18.03 -47.64 -6.91
C ASP A 448 16.90 -46.61 -7.08
N PHE A 449 16.58 -45.85 -6.03
CA PHE A 449 15.49 -44.86 -5.95
C PHE A 449 14.07 -45.43 -6.15
N ASP A 450 13.96 -46.75 -6.24
CA ASP A 450 12.73 -47.48 -6.49
C ASP A 450 12.14 -48.15 -5.23
N TYR A 451 10.92 -48.68 -5.40
CA TYR A 451 10.18 -49.29 -4.30
C TYR A 451 10.89 -50.49 -3.64
N ARG A 452 11.58 -51.35 -4.40
CA ARG A 452 12.23 -52.54 -3.83
C ARG A 452 13.52 -52.22 -3.08
N HIS A 453 14.16 -51.10 -3.41
CA HIS A 453 15.32 -50.60 -2.67
C HIS A 453 14.96 -49.76 -1.43
N GLY A 454 13.66 -49.59 -1.15
CA GLY A 454 13.18 -49.05 0.13
C GLY A 454 12.63 -47.64 0.07
N TRP A 455 12.59 -47.02 -1.11
CA TRP A 455 12.01 -45.70 -1.32
C TRP A 455 10.49 -45.74 -1.20
N ARG A 456 9.90 -44.72 -0.57
CA ARG A 456 8.48 -44.70 -0.18
C ARG A 456 7.95 -43.28 -0.36
N ILE A 457 6.87 -43.15 -1.11
CA ILE A 457 6.06 -41.93 -1.21
C ILE A 457 5.59 -41.53 0.20
N GLY A 458 5.62 -40.23 0.50
CA GLY A 458 5.32 -39.65 1.81
C GLY A 458 6.43 -39.83 2.86
N VAL A 459 7.63 -40.28 2.44
CA VAL A 459 8.77 -40.48 3.37
C VAL A 459 10.09 -40.08 2.73
N HIS A 460 10.35 -40.56 1.52
CA HIS A 460 11.60 -40.37 0.81
C HIS A 460 11.33 -39.64 -0.51
N GLU A 461 11.49 -38.33 -0.46
CA GLU A 461 11.33 -37.43 -1.59
C GLU A 461 12.49 -37.61 -2.58
N ARG A 462 12.18 -37.51 -3.87
CA ARG A 462 13.14 -37.56 -4.98
C ARG A 462 12.84 -36.39 -5.88
N VAL A 463 13.90 -35.72 -6.33
CA VAL A 463 13.81 -34.51 -7.14
C VAL A 463 14.82 -34.63 -8.27
N LEU A 464 14.51 -34.02 -9.41
CA LEU A 464 15.43 -33.82 -10.52
C LEU A 464 15.85 -32.36 -10.56
N ALA A 465 17.15 -32.11 -10.63
CA ALA A 465 17.71 -30.79 -10.92
C ALA A 465 19.20 -30.89 -11.26
N ASP A 466 19.72 -29.97 -12.06
CA ASP A 466 21.18 -29.82 -12.25
C ASP A 466 21.84 -29.28 -10.99
N VAL A 467 22.40 -30.17 -10.16
CA VAL A 467 23.06 -29.77 -8.91
C VAL A 467 24.57 -29.58 -9.09
N ASN A 468 25.07 -29.67 -10.33
CA ASN A 468 26.50 -29.65 -10.61
C ASN A 468 26.94 -28.65 -11.69
N GLY A 469 25.98 -28.00 -12.35
CA GLY A 469 26.18 -26.95 -13.35
C GLY A 469 26.64 -27.47 -14.70
N ASP A 470 26.32 -28.73 -15.04
CA ASP A 470 26.66 -29.33 -16.34
C ASP A 470 25.52 -29.33 -17.36
N GLY A 471 24.37 -28.74 -17.01
CA GLY A 471 23.19 -28.58 -17.84
C GLY A 471 22.37 -29.86 -17.99
N MET A 472 22.57 -30.85 -17.11
CA MET A 472 21.79 -32.08 -17.07
C MET A 472 21.18 -32.26 -15.68
N ASP A 473 19.90 -32.63 -15.64
CA ASP A 473 19.23 -32.91 -14.38
C ASP A 473 19.76 -34.20 -13.73
N ASP A 474 20.09 -34.10 -12.45
CA ASP A 474 20.57 -35.18 -11.62
C ASP A 474 19.46 -35.74 -10.72
N ILE A 475 19.58 -36.99 -10.28
CA ILE A 475 18.67 -37.50 -9.23
C ILE A 475 19.22 -37.10 -7.87
N VAL A 476 18.43 -36.36 -7.11
CA VAL A 476 18.64 -36.14 -5.68
C VAL A 476 17.56 -36.87 -4.90
N GLY A 477 17.98 -37.70 -3.94
CA GLY A 477 17.06 -38.42 -3.08
C GLY A 477 17.28 -38.13 -1.61
N PHE A 478 16.22 -37.69 -0.93
CA PHE A 478 16.16 -37.48 0.50
C PHE A 478 15.90 -38.82 1.22
N GLY A 479 16.97 -39.60 1.37
CA GLY A 479 16.90 -40.93 1.98
C GLY A 479 16.70 -40.90 3.50
N SER A 480 16.63 -42.08 4.13
CA SER A 480 16.31 -42.14 5.56
C SER A 480 17.37 -41.50 6.47
N SER A 481 18.63 -41.45 6.05
CA SER A 481 19.73 -40.94 6.89
C SER A 481 20.62 -39.90 6.24
N ARG A 482 20.46 -39.69 4.93
CA ARG A 482 21.33 -38.86 4.10
C ARG A 482 20.58 -38.38 2.86
N VAL A 483 20.98 -37.23 2.35
CA VAL A 483 20.74 -36.84 0.97
C VAL A 483 21.78 -37.53 0.09
N ILE A 484 21.31 -38.24 -0.93
CA ILE A 484 22.16 -38.99 -1.85
C ILE A 484 21.89 -38.52 -3.28
N VAL A 485 22.93 -38.47 -4.10
CA VAL A 485 22.87 -37.92 -5.45
C VAL A 485 23.41 -38.93 -6.45
N ALA A 486 22.74 -39.09 -7.58
CA ALA A 486 23.23 -39.84 -8.73
C ALA A 486 23.30 -38.88 -9.92
N LEU A 487 24.52 -38.42 -10.22
CA LEU A 487 24.74 -37.45 -11.29
C LEU A 487 24.47 -38.06 -12.66
N SER A 488 23.79 -37.34 -13.55
CA SER A 488 23.63 -37.76 -14.93
C SER A 488 24.97 -37.77 -15.66
N ASN A 489 25.01 -38.49 -16.78
CA ASN A 489 26.10 -38.45 -17.75
C ASN A 489 25.59 -38.47 -19.20
N GLY A 490 24.30 -38.18 -19.37
CA GLY A 490 23.57 -38.17 -20.64
C GLY A 490 23.32 -39.53 -21.28
N SER A 491 23.58 -40.62 -20.57
CA SER A 491 23.26 -41.97 -21.04
C SER A 491 22.94 -42.96 -19.91
N GLY A 492 22.78 -42.43 -18.70
CA GLY A 492 22.70 -43.18 -17.45
C GLY A 492 23.02 -42.27 -16.26
N PHE A 493 22.82 -42.79 -15.05
CA PHE A 493 23.27 -42.12 -13.83
C PHE A 493 24.57 -42.74 -13.31
N ASN A 494 25.46 -41.89 -12.82
CA ASN A 494 26.70 -42.28 -12.17
C ASN A 494 26.43 -43.01 -10.83
N PRO A 495 27.42 -43.74 -10.29
CA PRO A 495 27.28 -44.35 -8.97
C PRO A 495 26.92 -43.32 -7.89
N ILE A 496 25.94 -43.68 -7.06
CA ILE A 496 25.40 -42.84 -5.98
C ILE A 496 26.50 -42.29 -5.07
N GLN A 497 26.38 -41.01 -4.75
CA GLN A 497 27.23 -40.26 -3.84
C GLN A 497 26.42 -39.78 -2.63
N PHE A 498 27.11 -39.52 -1.51
CA PHE A 498 26.50 -38.96 -0.31
C PHE A 498 26.88 -37.49 -0.21
N TRP A 499 25.89 -36.61 -0.25
CA TRP A 499 26.10 -35.17 -0.37
C TRP A 499 25.75 -34.40 0.90
N SER A 500 24.78 -34.87 1.70
CA SER A 500 24.48 -34.29 3.02
C SER A 500 23.95 -35.32 4.02
N THR A 501 24.10 -35.01 5.31
CA THR A 501 23.45 -35.74 6.43
C THR A 501 22.22 -35.01 6.99
N GLU A 502 21.96 -33.79 6.52
CA GLU A 502 20.79 -32.99 6.87
C GLU A 502 19.59 -33.39 5.99
N PHE A 503 18.40 -32.86 6.26
CA PHE A 503 17.16 -33.05 5.48
C PHE A 503 16.66 -34.50 5.30
N ALA A 504 17.29 -35.47 5.95
CA ALA A 504 16.91 -36.88 5.91
C ALA A 504 15.76 -37.21 6.89
N SER A 505 14.98 -38.25 6.59
CA SER A 505 13.77 -38.54 7.38
C SER A 505 14.01 -38.98 8.83
N ASN A 506 15.15 -39.60 9.14
CA ASN A 506 15.53 -39.88 10.55
C ASN A 506 15.86 -38.60 11.34
N SER A 507 16.09 -37.47 10.66
CA SER A 507 16.33 -36.16 11.27
C SER A 507 15.04 -35.34 11.40
N GLY A 508 13.86 -35.93 11.15
CA GLY A 508 12.55 -35.30 11.27
C GLY A 508 11.96 -34.78 9.95
N TRP A 509 12.74 -34.77 8.87
CA TRP A 509 12.33 -34.22 7.57
C TRP A 509 11.59 -35.24 6.71
N ARG A 510 10.29 -35.10 6.58
CA ARG A 510 9.46 -36.03 5.79
C ARG A 510 8.64 -35.28 4.76
N GLU A 511 8.40 -35.93 3.63
CA GLU A 511 7.61 -35.37 2.52
C GLU A 511 6.20 -34.96 2.96
N ASP A 512 5.61 -35.65 3.96
CA ASP A 512 4.28 -35.34 4.49
C ASP A 512 4.24 -34.22 5.53
N THR A 513 5.39 -33.68 5.96
CA THR A 513 5.46 -32.67 7.02
C THR A 513 6.48 -31.56 6.78
N SER A 514 7.34 -31.69 5.78
CA SER A 514 8.42 -30.75 5.47
C SER A 514 8.82 -30.88 4.00
N GLU A 515 8.22 -30.04 3.15
CA GLU A 515 8.50 -29.97 1.71
C GLU A 515 9.98 -29.60 1.46
N ARG A 516 10.62 -30.28 0.50
CA ARG A 516 11.98 -29.95 0.06
C ARG A 516 12.03 -29.91 -1.46
N VAL A 517 12.45 -28.78 -1.98
CA VAL A 517 12.55 -28.53 -3.41
C VAL A 517 14.01 -28.24 -3.76
N LEU A 518 14.34 -28.36 -5.05
CA LEU A 518 15.63 -27.97 -5.58
C LEU A 518 15.44 -26.85 -6.58
N ALA A 519 16.20 -25.77 -6.41
CA ALA A 519 16.30 -24.69 -7.38
C ALA A 519 17.57 -23.88 -7.14
N ASP A 520 18.08 -23.22 -8.18
CA ASP A 520 19.17 -22.28 -8.05
C ASP A 520 18.64 -21.01 -7.38
N VAL A 521 18.94 -20.81 -6.11
CA VAL A 521 18.45 -19.64 -5.36
C VAL A 521 19.52 -18.56 -5.24
N ASN A 522 20.70 -18.76 -5.83
CA ASN A 522 21.84 -17.85 -5.70
C ASN A 522 22.46 -17.40 -7.03
N GLY A 523 21.93 -17.88 -8.15
CA GLY A 523 22.32 -17.53 -9.50
C GLY A 523 23.67 -18.13 -9.94
N ASP A 524 24.15 -19.20 -9.29
CA ASP A 524 25.41 -19.85 -9.63
C ASP A 524 25.30 -20.96 -10.70
N GLY A 525 24.07 -21.23 -11.15
CA GLY A 525 23.71 -22.23 -12.16
C GLY A 525 23.62 -23.65 -11.60
N MET A 526 23.63 -23.83 -10.28
CA MET A 526 23.45 -25.13 -9.63
C MET A 526 22.23 -25.08 -8.71
N ALA A 527 21.40 -26.11 -8.77
CA ALA A 527 20.27 -26.21 -7.88
C ALA A 527 20.70 -26.51 -6.43
N ASP A 528 20.12 -25.75 -5.50
CA ASP A 528 20.34 -25.81 -4.07
C ASP A 528 19.18 -26.53 -3.38
N ILE A 529 19.40 -27.04 -2.16
CA ILE A 529 18.27 -27.52 -1.33
C ILE A 529 17.57 -26.32 -0.72
N VAL A 530 16.27 -26.19 -0.96
CA VAL A 530 15.36 -25.32 -0.21
C VAL A 530 14.38 -26.20 0.55
N ALA A 531 14.30 -26.03 1.87
CA ALA A 531 13.53 -26.88 2.75
C ALA A 531 12.65 -26.06 3.69
N PHE A 532 11.34 -26.25 3.60
CA PHE A 532 10.35 -25.58 4.46
C PHE A 532 10.31 -26.30 5.82
N GLY A 533 11.06 -25.75 6.78
CA GLY A 533 11.27 -26.30 8.10
C GLY A 533 10.11 -26.02 9.06
N ALA A 534 10.31 -26.28 10.34
CA ALA A 534 9.30 -25.98 11.35
C ALA A 534 9.21 -24.47 11.62
N ASP A 535 10.36 -23.81 11.72
CA ASP A 535 10.50 -22.40 12.13
C ASP A 535 11.16 -21.58 11.00
N GLY A 536 10.66 -21.74 9.76
CA GLY A 536 11.14 -21.03 8.57
C GLY A 536 11.82 -21.88 7.49
N VAL A 537 12.40 -21.20 6.49
CA VAL A 537 13.04 -21.79 5.30
C VAL A 537 14.54 -22.00 5.49
N GLN A 538 14.98 -23.24 5.30
CA GLN A 538 16.37 -23.63 5.37
C GLN A 538 16.93 -23.91 3.98
N VAL A 539 18.03 -23.24 3.65
CA VAL A 539 18.74 -23.42 2.38
C VAL A 539 20.09 -24.06 2.60
N SER A 540 20.46 -24.99 1.73
CA SER A 540 21.78 -25.59 1.72
C SER A 540 22.36 -25.59 0.31
N LEU A 541 23.30 -24.67 0.08
CA LEU A 541 23.88 -24.42 -1.22
C LEU A 541 24.68 -25.60 -1.78
N SER A 542 24.54 -25.87 -3.08
CA SER A 542 25.39 -26.80 -3.81
C SER A 542 26.77 -26.19 -4.07
N ASN A 543 27.73 -27.07 -4.38
CA ASN A 543 29.04 -26.70 -4.92
C ASN A 543 29.48 -27.64 -6.05
N GLY A 544 28.51 -28.38 -6.61
CA GLY A 544 28.69 -29.43 -7.61
C GLY A 544 29.35 -30.71 -7.13
N ARG A 545 29.58 -30.85 -5.82
CA ARG A 545 30.15 -32.08 -5.21
C ARG A 545 29.50 -32.49 -3.90
N GLY A 546 28.55 -31.72 -3.42
CA GLY A 546 27.92 -31.86 -2.12
C GLY A 546 27.15 -30.60 -1.76
N PHE A 547 26.21 -30.74 -0.83
CA PHE A 547 25.49 -29.61 -0.26
C PHE A 547 26.21 -29.10 0.99
N GLY A 548 26.18 -27.78 1.20
CA GLY A 548 26.74 -27.11 2.37
C GLY A 548 26.06 -27.47 3.69
N ALA A 549 26.35 -26.69 4.73
CA ALA A 549 25.54 -26.73 5.94
C ALA A 549 24.28 -25.90 5.71
N SER A 550 23.14 -26.33 6.25
CA SER A 550 21.91 -25.53 6.18
C SER A 550 22.06 -24.18 6.85
N GLN A 551 21.44 -23.18 6.24
CA GLN A 551 21.32 -21.81 6.73
C GLN A 551 19.84 -21.43 6.71
N VAL A 552 19.39 -20.69 7.71
CA VAL A 552 18.04 -20.11 7.68
C VAL A 552 18.10 -18.90 6.76
N TRP A 553 17.29 -18.92 5.71
CA TRP A 553 17.18 -17.85 4.70
C TRP A 553 15.89 -17.03 4.86
N SER A 554 14.90 -17.56 5.56
CA SER A 554 13.74 -16.83 6.06
C SER A 554 13.27 -17.51 7.36
N ASP A 555 12.84 -16.73 8.34
CA ASP A 555 12.16 -17.23 9.55
C ASP A 555 10.65 -17.36 9.38
N ASP A 556 10.12 -17.05 8.19
CA ASP A 556 8.74 -17.27 7.77
C ASP A 556 8.61 -18.50 6.83
N PHE A 557 7.39 -18.85 6.43
CA PHE A 557 7.02 -20.00 5.59
C PHE A 557 7.29 -21.37 6.21
N GLY A 558 7.59 -21.44 7.50
CA GLY A 558 7.72 -22.68 8.25
C GLY A 558 6.39 -23.39 8.50
N ASN A 559 6.43 -24.62 8.98
CA ASN A 559 5.23 -25.42 9.26
C ASN A 559 4.61 -25.16 10.66
N ASN A 560 5.33 -24.48 11.57
CA ASN A 560 4.78 -24.02 12.85
C ASN A 560 4.24 -22.60 12.79
N ASP A 561 4.54 -21.88 11.71
CA ASP A 561 4.03 -20.55 11.46
C ASP A 561 2.56 -20.66 11.02
N ALA A 562 2.01 -19.55 10.54
CA ALA A 562 0.67 -19.49 9.95
C ALA A 562 0.45 -20.49 8.80
N TRP A 563 1.53 -20.92 8.16
CA TRP A 563 1.52 -21.73 6.95
C TRP A 563 1.34 -23.21 7.25
N SER A 564 0.35 -23.84 6.61
CA SER A 564 0.16 -25.29 6.70
C SER A 564 0.16 -25.92 5.33
N GLN A 565 0.82 -27.07 5.13
CA GLN A 565 0.79 -27.76 3.83
C GLN A 565 -0.62 -28.11 3.33
N ASP A 566 -1.57 -28.25 4.25
CA ASP A 566 -2.95 -28.55 3.93
C ASP A 566 -3.70 -27.34 3.34
N GLN A 567 -3.29 -26.11 3.68
CA GLN A 567 -3.91 -24.86 3.21
C GLN A 567 -3.02 -24.12 2.20
N ASP A 568 -1.71 -24.15 2.37
CA ASP A 568 -0.75 -23.29 1.67
C ASP A 568 0.27 -24.15 0.93
N THR A 569 0.12 -24.23 -0.39
CA THR A 569 1.10 -24.95 -1.23
C THR A 569 2.30 -24.06 -1.44
N ARG A 570 3.50 -24.50 -1.02
CA ARG A 570 4.75 -23.75 -1.20
C ARG A 570 5.61 -24.40 -2.28
N THR A 571 6.22 -23.58 -3.10
CA THR A 571 7.16 -24.00 -4.13
C THR A 571 8.21 -22.91 -4.33
N VAL A 572 9.18 -23.17 -5.18
CA VAL A 572 10.13 -22.16 -5.64
C VAL A 572 10.21 -22.14 -7.16
N ALA A 573 10.41 -20.96 -7.74
CA ALA A 573 10.80 -20.77 -9.13
C ALA A 573 11.26 -19.31 -9.31
N ASP A 574 12.06 -19.06 -10.33
CA ASP A 574 12.42 -17.69 -10.73
C ASP A 574 11.19 -17.05 -11.38
N VAL A 575 10.53 -16.12 -10.69
CA VAL A 575 9.32 -15.46 -11.19
C VAL A 575 9.59 -14.04 -11.68
N ASN A 576 10.82 -13.53 -11.49
CA ASN A 576 11.23 -12.17 -11.85
C ASN A 576 12.29 -12.09 -12.95
N GLY A 577 12.81 -13.25 -13.39
CA GLY A 577 13.78 -13.40 -14.47
C GLY A 577 15.20 -13.01 -14.08
N ASP A 578 15.52 -12.95 -12.79
CA ASP A 578 16.86 -12.58 -12.31
C ASP A 578 17.84 -13.77 -12.24
N GLY A 579 17.36 -14.98 -12.53
CA GLY A 579 18.12 -16.22 -12.51
C GLY A 579 18.19 -16.89 -11.14
N MET A 580 17.49 -16.37 -10.14
CA MET A 580 17.40 -16.91 -8.78
C MET A 580 15.95 -17.30 -8.51
N ALA A 581 15.76 -18.51 -8.00
CA ALA A 581 14.42 -18.97 -7.65
C ALA A 581 13.90 -18.30 -6.38
N ASP A 582 12.66 -17.85 -6.44
CA ASP A 582 11.92 -17.16 -5.39
C ASP A 582 11.01 -18.15 -4.65
N ILE A 583 10.59 -17.81 -3.42
CA ILE A 583 9.51 -18.54 -2.76
C ILE A 583 8.18 -18.10 -3.36
N VAL A 584 7.34 -19.07 -3.70
CA VAL A 584 5.96 -18.84 -4.14
C VAL A 584 5.00 -19.67 -3.31
N VAL A 585 3.97 -19.02 -2.77
CA VAL A 585 3.00 -19.62 -1.87
C VAL A 585 1.59 -19.45 -2.43
N PHE A 586 0.89 -20.56 -2.64
CA PHE A 586 -0.53 -20.56 -2.97
C PHE A 586 -1.37 -20.66 -1.70
N GLY A 587 -1.66 -19.50 -1.10
CA GLY A 587 -2.38 -19.35 0.16
C GLY A 587 -3.90 -19.27 0.03
N ASN A 588 -4.56 -18.81 1.09
CA ASN A 588 -6.03 -18.66 1.11
C ASN A 588 -6.51 -17.53 0.19
N ASP A 589 -5.84 -16.39 0.23
CA ASP A 589 -6.21 -15.15 -0.47
C ASP A 589 -5.65 -15.07 -1.91
N GLY A 590 -4.59 -15.82 -2.21
CA GLY A 590 -4.02 -15.85 -3.55
C GLY A 590 -2.64 -16.51 -3.64
N THR A 591 -1.89 -16.14 -4.68
CA THR A 591 -0.47 -16.48 -4.82
C THR A 591 0.38 -15.34 -4.28
N ARG A 592 1.23 -15.65 -3.32
CA ARG A 592 2.18 -14.73 -2.70
C ARG A 592 3.62 -15.10 -3.07
N VAL A 593 4.51 -14.12 -3.13
CA VAL A 593 5.91 -14.30 -3.52
C VAL A 593 6.85 -13.61 -2.54
N SER A 594 8.00 -14.24 -2.27
CA SER A 594 9.15 -13.68 -1.56
C SER A 594 10.40 -13.92 -2.40
N LEU A 595 11.00 -12.83 -2.89
CA LEU A 595 12.09 -12.87 -3.88
C LEU A 595 13.40 -13.32 -3.25
N SER A 596 14.28 -14.00 -3.98
CA SER A 596 15.65 -14.28 -3.52
C SER A 596 16.60 -13.12 -3.84
N ASP A 597 17.51 -12.78 -2.91
CA ASP A 597 18.64 -11.87 -3.19
C ASP A 597 19.98 -12.61 -3.41
N GLY A 598 19.92 -13.94 -3.47
CA GLY A 598 21.07 -14.84 -3.58
C GLY A 598 21.77 -15.15 -2.26
N SER A 599 21.27 -14.61 -1.15
CA SER A 599 21.77 -14.89 0.20
C SER A 599 20.69 -15.19 1.22
N ARG A 600 19.44 -14.84 0.92
CA ARG A 600 18.23 -15.05 1.72
C ARG A 600 17.00 -14.83 0.83
N PHE A 601 15.83 -15.17 1.36
CA PHE A 601 14.56 -14.73 0.78
C PHE A 601 14.16 -13.40 1.41
N LEU A 602 13.78 -12.45 0.57
CA LEU A 602 13.38 -11.12 0.94
C LEU A 602 12.00 -11.20 1.58
N ASP A 603 11.95 -10.72 2.81
CA ASP A 603 10.74 -10.13 3.34
C ASP A 603 10.38 -8.96 2.40
N PRO A 604 9.13 -8.76 1.93
CA PRO A 604 8.74 -7.62 1.10
C PRO A 604 9.20 -6.24 1.63
N TYR A 605 9.64 -6.19 2.88
CA TYR A 605 10.14 -5.05 3.64
C TYR A 605 11.62 -4.69 3.43
N ASP A 606 12.42 -5.43 2.66
CA ASP A 606 13.88 -5.17 2.54
C ASP A 606 14.34 -4.49 1.24
N GLY A 607 13.44 -3.76 0.57
CA GLY A 607 13.70 -2.95 -0.61
C GLY A 607 12.92 -1.63 -0.63
N ASP A 608 13.27 -0.73 -1.57
CA ASP A 608 12.45 0.46 -1.86
C ASP A 608 11.03 0.00 -2.27
N ALA A 609 9.99 0.70 -1.80
CA ALA A 609 8.62 0.37 -2.16
C ALA A 609 8.49 0.23 -3.69
N PRO A 610 7.76 -0.79 -4.21
CA PRO A 610 7.59 -1.01 -5.64
C PRO A 610 6.81 0.12 -6.32
N PHE A 611 6.26 1.04 -5.53
CA PHE A 611 5.61 2.27 -5.94
C PHE A 611 6.42 3.49 -5.45
N ALA A 612 6.27 4.61 -6.16
CA ALA A 612 6.93 5.85 -5.75
C ALA A 612 6.40 6.30 -4.37
N LYS A 613 7.31 6.56 -3.44
CA LYS A 613 6.97 7.28 -2.20
C LYS A 613 6.51 8.70 -2.57
N LEU A 614 5.33 9.09 -2.07
CA LEU A 614 4.80 10.44 -2.26
C LEU A 614 5.27 11.34 -1.12
N GLU A 615 5.64 12.56 -1.46
CA GLU A 615 6.01 13.60 -0.51
C GLU A 615 4.89 14.65 -0.41
N VAL A 616 4.67 15.17 0.80
CA VAL A 616 3.77 16.32 0.99
C VAL A 616 4.46 17.55 0.41
N VAL A 617 3.82 18.19 -0.55
CA VAL A 617 4.18 19.53 -1.03
C VAL A 617 3.59 20.50 0.00
N GLU A 618 4.44 21.26 0.70
CA GLU A 618 4.10 21.98 1.95
C GLU A 618 2.75 22.73 1.98
N ASP A 619 2.19 22.75 3.19
CA ASP A 619 0.82 23.05 3.63
C ASP A 619 0.17 24.29 2.98
N GLY A 620 -0.66 24.05 1.97
CA GLY A 620 -1.51 25.07 1.37
C GLY A 620 -2.64 25.42 2.32
N GLY A 621 -2.67 26.67 2.78
CA GLY A 621 -3.73 27.23 3.62
C GLY A 621 -5.17 27.02 3.08
N PRO A 622 -6.20 27.42 3.85
CA PRO A 622 -7.58 27.01 3.65
C PRO A 622 -8.12 27.25 2.22
N VAL A 623 -8.90 26.27 1.75
CA VAL A 623 -9.39 26.13 0.37
C VAL A 623 -10.19 27.35 -0.07
N GLY A 624 -9.69 28.06 -1.09
CA GLY A 624 -10.41 29.12 -1.79
C GLY A 624 -9.57 30.31 -2.21
N SER A 625 -8.36 30.45 -1.66
CA SER A 625 -7.47 31.55 -1.99
C SER A 625 -6.43 31.17 -3.03
N THR A 626 -6.30 31.99 -4.07
CA THR A 626 -5.15 31.93 -4.96
C THR A 626 -4.09 32.86 -4.40
N GLU A 627 -2.91 32.32 -4.08
CA GLU A 627 -1.74 33.14 -3.76
C GLU A 627 -1.34 33.98 -4.99
N LEU A 628 -1.22 35.29 -4.79
CA LEU A 628 -0.90 36.24 -5.86
C LEU A 628 0.58 36.61 -5.90
N LEU A 629 1.34 36.30 -4.84
CA LEU A 629 2.79 36.52 -4.77
C LEU A 629 3.53 35.35 -5.39
N VAL A 630 4.67 35.68 -6.00
CA VAL A 630 5.69 34.70 -6.36
C VAL A 630 6.72 34.66 -5.25
N ASN A 631 7.07 33.45 -4.79
CA ASN A 631 8.13 33.22 -3.79
C ASN A 631 7.86 33.92 -2.45
N GLY A 632 6.66 33.73 -1.89
CA GLY A 632 6.24 34.34 -0.62
C GLY A 632 7.06 33.87 0.58
N ASP A 633 7.52 32.62 0.53
CA ASP A 633 8.49 31.95 1.40
C ASP A 633 9.95 32.44 1.22
N LEU A 634 10.17 33.45 0.36
CA LEU A 634 11.46 34.12 0.16
C LEU A 634 12.64 33.19 -0.16
N THR A 635 12.37 32.02 -0.75
CA THR A 635 13.41 31.04 -1.06
C THR A 635 14.49 31.61 -1.97
N SER A 636 15.74 31.29 -1.65
CA SER A 636 16.90 31.76 -2.41
C SER A 636 18.02 30.71 -2.41
N SER A 637 19.04 30.92 -3.24
CA SER A 637 20.20 30.00 -3.33
C SER A 637 21.19 30.06 -2.15
N VAL A 638 20.82 30.69 -1.03
CA VAL A 638 21.67 30.82 0.16
C VAL A 638 21.74 29.48 0.89
N ARG A 639 22.96 29.05 1.24
CA ARG A 639 23.18 27.76 1.93
C ARG A 639 22.86 27.89 3.41
N ALA A 640 22.37 26.81 4.02
CA ALA A 640 22.18 26.70 5.46
C ALA A 640 23.42 27.14 6.26
N GLY A 641 23.19 27.91 7.32
CA GLY A 641 24.22 28.47 8.19
C GLY A 641 25.05 29.59 7.56
N THR A 642 24.64 30.13 6.40
CA THR A 642 25.32 31.23 5.71
C THR A 642 24.34 32.36 5.39
N TRP A 643 24.89 33.50 4.97
CA TRP A 643 24.12 34.68 4.56
C TRP A 643 24.73 35.31 3.31
N THR A 644 23.92 36.08 2.59
CA THR A 644 24.40 36.92 1.48
C THR A 644 23.85 38.33 1.56
N ALA A 645 24.70 39.28 1.19
CA ALA A 645 24.38 40.69 1.01
C ALA A 645 23.66 40.91 -0.33
N ASN A 646 22.62 41.75 -0.36
CA ASN A 646 21.83 42.04 -1.56
C ASN A 646 21.29 40.76 -2.20
N GLY A 647 20.79 39.83 -1.40
CA GLY A 647 20.26 38.57 -1.90
C GLY A 647 19.23 38.84 -2.99
N ASP A 648 19.46 38.29 -4.17
CA ASP A 648 18.46 38.21 -5.23
C ASP A 648 17.43 37.21 -4.71
N VAL A 649 16.39 37.71 -4.04
CA VAL A 649 15.26 36.90 -3.64
C VAL A 649 14.37 36.83 -4.88
N ASP A 650 14.32 35.65 -5.48
CA ASP A 650 13.60 35.46 -6.74
C ASP A 650 12.16 35.99 -6.59
N GLY A 651 11.69 36.81 -7.53
CA GLY A 651 10.35 37.40 -7.47
C GLY A 651 10.21 38.69 -6.64
N TRP A 652 11.20 39.05 -5.82
CA TRP A 652 11.16 40.26 -4.98
C TRP A 652 12.21 41.30 -5.39
N THR A 653 11.89 42.58 -5.21
CA THR A 653 12.79 43.69 -5.54
C THR A 653 13.10 44.53 -4.31
N ASN A 654 14.33 45.03 -4.22
CA ASN A 654 14.77 46.03 -3.24
C ASN A 654 15.51 47.15 -3.98
N ASP A 655 15.23 48.42 -3.65
CA ASP A 655 15.73 49.57 -4.43
C ASP A 655 17.18 49.93 -4.12
N ASN A 656 17.71 49.54 -2.95
CA ASN A 656 18.98 50.05 -2.41
C ASN A 656 20.00 48.98 -1.98
N GLY A 657 19.74 47.68 -2.17
CA GLY A 657 20.62 46.63 -1.61
C GLY A 657 20.57 46.60 -0.07
N GLY A 658 19.41 46.95 0.47
CA GLY A 658 19.14 47.21 1.88
C GLY A 658 18.83 45.99 2.74
N ILE A 659 18.93 44.80 2.15
CA ILE A 659 18.50 43.55 2.77
C ILE A 659 19.63 42.52 2.81
N GLU A 660 19.52 41.59 3.75
CA GLU A 660 20.29 40.34 3.78
C GLU A 660 19.36 39.15 3.59
N SER A 661 19.85 38.11 2.90
CA SER A 661 19.15 36.81 2.83
C SER A 661 19.96 35.79 3.62
N TRP A 662 19.32 35.14 4.58
CA TRP A 662 19.97 34.22 5.52
C TRP A 662 19.42 32.81 5.30
N GLY A 663 20.31 31.84 5.12
CA GLY A 663 19.91 30.44 5.00
C GLY A 663 19.70 29.80 6.38
N GLN A 664 18.86 28.78 6.43
CA GLN A 664 18.47 28.07 7.65
C GLN A 664 19.60 27.86 8.67
N GLY A 665 19.37 28.23 9.93
CA GLY A 665 20.32 28.08 11.03
C GLY A 665 21.44 29.14 11.10
N PHE A 666 21.43 30.16 10.24
CA PHE A 666 22.38 31.26 10.35
C PHE A 666 22.16 32.06 11.65
N LEU A 667 23.26 32.37 12.36
CA LEU A 667 23.26 32.88 13.74
C LEU A 667 22.50 32.02 14.78
N GLY A 668 22.15 30.78 14.44
CA GLY A 668 21.38 29.88 15.30
C GLY A 668 19.86 30.06 15.17
N ILE A 669 19.40 30.99 14.34
CA ILE A 669 17.98 31.27 14.11
C ILE A 669 17.42 30.20 13.17
N GLN A 670 16.30 29.62 13.57
CA GLN A 670 15.55 28.68 12.74
C GLN A 670 14.46 29.45 12.00
N THR A 671 14.38 29.28 10.68
CA THR A 671 13.29 29.82 9.87
C THR A 671 12.03 28.97 10.06
N PRO A 672 10.81 29.52 9.91
CA PRO A 672 9.56 28.80 10.13
C PRO A 672 9.34 27.61 9.19
N ASP A 673 9.97 27.64 8.02
CA ASP A 673 9.82 26.74 6.87
C ASP A 673 11.10 25.92 6.55
N ASN A 674 12.14 26.04 7.37
CA ASN A 674 13.50 25.52 7.10
C ASN A 674 14.18 26.05 5.80
N GLY A 675 13.70 27.17 5.24
CA GLY A 675 14.18 27.84 4.04
C GLY A 675 15.13 29.02 4.26
N THR A 676 14.82 30.17 3.64
CA THR A 676 15.63 31.39 3.66
C THR A 676 14.80 32.56 4.16
N ILE A 677 15.35 33.34 5.10
CA ILE A 677 14.70 34.56 5.62
C ILE A 677 15.36 35.83 5.09
N VAL A 678 14.61 36.94 5.09
CA VAL A 678 15.13 38.27 4.77
C VAL A 678 15.29 39.10 6.04
N GLU A 679 16.43 39.76 6.19
CA GLU A 679 16.63 40.84 7.17
C GLU A 679 16.45 42.21 6.50
N LEU A 680 15.69 43.11 7.14
CA LEU A 680 15.28 44.41 6.62
C LEU A 680 15.86 45.58 7.45
N ASP A 681 16.80 46.36 6.93
CA ASP A 681 17.69 47.34 7.62
C ASP A 681 19.10 46.79 7.81
N ARG A 682 19.72 46.53 6.68
CA ARG A 682 21.11 46.12 6.67
C ARG A 682 22.06 47.29 6.86
N ASN A 683 21.70 48.48 6.36
CA ASN A 683 22.64 49.59 6.14
C ASN A 683 22.41 50.75 7.11
N GLY A 684 23.08 50.73 8.26
CA GLY A 684 22.96 51.80 9.25
C GLY A 684 23.26 53.22 8.74
N GLY A 685 22.24 54.07 8.81
CA GLY A 685 22.18 55.45 8.32
C GLY A 685 22.17 55.57 6.79
N GLY A 686 21.02 55.93 6.20
CA GLY A 686 20.92 56.04 4.74
C GLY A 686 19.55 56.43 4.21
N ASN A 687 19.23 55.92 3.01
CA ASN A 687 17.85 55.88 2.53
C ASN A 687 17.16 54.68 3.18
N VAL A 688 15.84 54.76 3.33
CA VAL A 688 15.02 53.64 3.81
C VAL A 688 15.20 52.42 2.91
N ASP A 689 15.53 51.29 3.53
CA ASP A 689 15.63 49.96 2.97
C ASP A 689 14.22 49.34 2.81
N ASN A 690 14.03 48.59 1.71
CA ASN A 690 12.73 48.07 1.33
C ASN A 690 12.80 46.71 0.64
N LEU A 691 11.68 45.98 0.70
CA LEU A 691 11.43 44.75 -0.05
C LEU A 691 10.01 44.84 -0.63
N TYR A 692 9.84 44.66 -1.94
CA TYR A 692 8.53 44.81 -2.58
C TYR A 692 8.30 43.87 -3.77
N GLN A 693 7.02 43.63 -4.07
CA GLN A 693 6.56 42.94 -5.28
C GLN A 693 5.36 43.68 -5.89
N ASP A 694 5.32 43.78 -7.22
CA ASP A 694 4.17 44.31 -7.96
C ASP A 694 3.31 43.13 -8.45
N VAL A 695 2.06 43.07 -8.01
CA VAL A 695 1.12 41.99 -8.31
C VAL A 695 -0.07 42.49 -9.13
N GLN A 696 -0.56 41.68 -10.05
CA GLN A 696 -1.74 42.01 -10.85
C GLN A 696 -3.01 41.62 -10.08
N THR A 697 -3.87 42.59 -9.76
CA THR A 697 -5.12 42.37 -9.01
C THR A 697 -6.36 42.69 -9.85
N GLU A 698 -7.53 42.25 -9.38
CA GLU A 698 -8.83 42.65 -9.89
C GLU A 698 -9.42 43.84 -9.10
N ALA A 699 -10.32 44.62 -9.73
CA ALA A 699 -10.87 45.82 -9.10
C ALA A 699 -11.90 45.46 -8.04
N GLY A 700 -11.64 45.81 -6.78
CA GLY A 700 -12.51 45.47 -5.65
C GLY A 700 -12.37 44.03 -5.16
N GLN A 701 -11.28 43.36 -5.53
CA GLN A 701 -10.88 42.06 -4.99
C GLN A 701 -10.41 42.24 -3.55
N ASP A 702 -11.02 41.52 -2.61
CA ASP A 702 -10.59 41.54 -1.21
C ASP A 702 -9.49 40.48 -1.04
N LEU A 703 -8.36 40.91 -0.49
CA LEU A 703 -7.15 40.09 -0.35
C LEU A 703 -6.71 40.11 1.11
N GLU A 704 -6.24 38.97 1.61
CA GLU A 704 -5.52 38.89 2.86
C GLU A 704 -4.01 38.93 2.59
N LEU A 705 -3.37 39.99 3.06
CA LEU A 705 -1.92 40.10 3.12
C LEU A 705 -1.45 39.57 4.47
N SER A 706 -0.57 38.58 4.48
CA SER A 706 0.05 38.06 5.70
C SER A 706 1.58 38.00 5.57
N PHE A 707 2.29 38.00 6.70
CA PHE A 707 3.72 37.67 6.77
C PHE A 707 4.12 37.27 8.18
N SER A 708 5.23 36.53 8.28
CA SER A 708 5.88 36.20 9.55
C SER A 708 7.08 37.12 9.78
N SER A 709 7.29 37.52 11.02
CA SER A 709 8.44 38.34 11.39
C SER A 709 8.94 38.06 12.81
N MET A 710 10.26 38.22 13.00
CA MET A 710 10.95 38.05 14.28
C MET A 710 11.85 39.26 14.56
N GLN A 711 11.93 39.66 15.83
CA GLN A 711 12.90 40.66 16.29
C GLN A 711 14.30 40.07 16.28
N ARG A 712 15.27 40.81 15.74
CA ARG A 712 16.67 40.38 15.74
C ARG A 712 17.37 40.85 17.02
N GLY A 713 17.38 40.02 18.05
CA GLY A 713 18.06 40.34 19.32
C GLY A 713 17.31 41.38 20.18
N ASP A 714 18.01 42.41 20.67
CA ASP A 714 17.46 43.43 21.58
C ASP A 714 17.13 44.78 20.89
N ASP A 715 17.23 44.86 19.54
CA ASP A 715 17.11 46.09 18.75
C ASP A 715 15.64 46.46 18.44
N THR A 716 15.27 47.74 18.42
CA THR A 716 13.86 48.16 18.24
C THR A 716 13.55 48.38 16.77
N ASP A 717 13.10 47.34 16.08
CA ASP A 717 12.94 47.40 14.62
C ASP A 717 11.49 47.13 14.22
N HIS A 718 10.74 48.20 14.00
CA HIS A 718 9.41 48.11 13.43
C HIS A 718 9.46 47.94 11.91
N ILE A 719 8.40 47.36 11.36
CA ILE A 719 8.21 47.22 9.91
C ILE A 719 7.04 48.10 9.49
N GLU A 720 7.30 49.02 8.56
CA GLU A 720 6.27 49.73 7.84
C GLU A 720 5.75 48.88 6.67
N VAL A 721 4.45 48.59 6.67
CA VAL A 721 3.78 47.81 5.63
C VAL A 721 2.99 48.76 4.73
N TYR A 722 3.28 48.73 3.44
CA TYR A 722 2.66 49.56 2.42
C TYR A 722 1.86 48.74 1.42
N TRP A 723 0.66 49.22 1.11
CA TRP A 723 -0.14 48.73 -0.02
C TRP A 723 -0.37 49.87 -1.00
N ARG A 724 0.05 49.69 -2.25
CA ARG A 724 -0.09 50.68 -3.33
C ARG A 724 0.52 52.04 -3.02
N GLY A 725 1.58 52.04 -2.20
CA GLY A 725 2.29 53.24 -1.76
C GLY A 725 1.63 54.00 -0.60
N GLU A 726 0.53 53.48 -0.02
CA GLU A 726 -0.05 53.98 1.23
C GLU A 726 0.39 53.11 2.41
N LEU A 727 0.78 53.74 3.51
CA LEU A 727 1.15 53.05 4.75
C LEU A 727 -0.13 52.47 5.39
N ILE A 728 -0.20 51.14 5.49
CA ILE A 728 -1.37 50.44 6.05
C ILE A 728 -1.14 49.96 7.48
N ALA A 729 0.11 49.69 7.86
CA ALA A 729 0.46 49.27 9.22
C ALA A 729 1.91 49.61 9.56
N VAL A 730 2.18 49.76 10.85
CA VAL A 730 3.51 49.71 11.45
C VAL A 730 3.46 48.58 12.46
N VAL A 731 4.20 47.50 12.23
CA VAL A 731 4.20 46.33 13.13
C VAL A 731 5.50 46.25 13.89
N GLN A 732 5.42 45.68 15.09
CA GLN A 732 6.57 45.35 15.91
C GLN A 732 6.54 43.83 16.15
N PRO A 733 7.56 43.08 15.71
CA PRO A 733 7.70 41.67 16.06
C PRO A 733 7.79 41.49 17.59
N ASP A 734 7.30 40.37 18.11
CA ASP A 734 7.38 40.10 19.56
C ASP A 734 8.83 39.99 20.02
N SER A 735 9.08 40.34 21.29
CA SER A 735 10.44 40.32 21.82
C SER A 735 10.95 38.91 22.10
N GLY A 736 12.08 38.52 21.51
CA GLY A 736 12.72 37.20 21.68
C GLY A 736 12.99 36.50 20.35
N ASP A 737 13.58 35.30 20.42
CA ASP A 737 13.86 34.46 19.23
C ASP A 737 12.59 33.70 18.76
N ASP A 738 11.39 34.27 18.91
CA ASP A 738 10.10 33.69 18.50
C ASP A 738 9.54 34.44 17.26
N TRP A 739 8.86 33.71 16.37
CA TRP A 739 8.21 34.27 15.18
C TRP A 739 6.77 34.71 15.49
N SER A 740 6.39 35.89 15.00
CA SER A 740 5.01 36.42 15.05
C SER A 740 4.44 36.51 13.63
N THR A 741 3.15 36.21 13.46
CA THR A 741 2.46 36.36 12.17
C THR A 741 1.53 37.58 12.20
N PHE A 742 1.60 38.40 11.15
CA PHE A 742 0.77 39.59 10.94
C PHE A 742 -0.11 39.41 9.72
N ALA A 743 -1.37 39.85 9.78
CA ALA A 743 -2.32 39.76 8.68
C ALA A 743 -3.16 41.04 8.54
N PHE A 744 -3.47 41.42 7.31
CA PHE A 744 -4.22 42.62 6.93
C PHE A 744 -5.15 42.33 5.76
N THR A 745 -6.34 42.93 5.76
CA THR A 745 -7.18 42.94 4.56
C THR A 745 -6.80 44.14 3.68
N VAL A 746 -6.53 43.89 2.41
CA VAL A 746 -6.25 44.91 1.39
C VAL A 746 -7.15 44.71 0.17
N THR A 747 -7.45 45.79 -0.56
CA THR A 747 -8.35 45.72 -1.72
C THR A 747 -7.59 46.01 -3.02
N GLY A 748 -7.80 45.14 -4.02
CA GLY A 748 -7.24 45.24 -5.37
C GLY A 748 -7.82 46.39 -6.19
N SER A 749 -6.99 47.00 -7.03
CA SER A 749 -7.35 48.15 -7.87
C SER A 749 -7.82 47.78 -9.27
N GLY A 750 -7.62 46.54 -9.70
CA GLY A 750 -7.83 46.11 -11.09
C GLY A 750 -6.64 46.35 -11.99
N GLY A 751 -5.46 46.53 -11.41
CA GLY A 751 -4.20 46.87 -12.07
C GLY A 751 -3.02 46.23 -11.37
N LEU A 752 -1.81 46.72 -11.64
CA LEU A 752 -0.64 46.36 -10.84
C LEU A 752 -0.69 47.12 -9.51
N ASP A 753 -0.76 46.38 -8.42
CA ASP A 753 -0.70 46.88 -7.06
C ASP A 753 0.60 46.42 -6.40
N ARG A 754 1.17 47.26 -5.53
CA ARG A 754 2.46 47.00 -4.87
C ARG A 754 2.24 46.64 -3.41
N ILE A 755 2.79 45.50 -2.99
CA ILE A 755 3.10 45.24 -1.59
C ILE A 755 4.56 45.66 -1.33
N GLU A 756 4.80 46.41 -0.26
CA GLU A 756 6.14 46.87 0.11
C GLU A 756 6.32 46.89 1.63
N PHE A 757 7.41 46.29 2.10
CA PHE A 757 7.89 46.36 3.47
C PHE A 757 9.05 47.34 3.53
N ARG A 758 9.06 48.21 4.54
CA ARG A 758 10.12 49.19 4.77
C ARG A 758 10.57 49.16 6.21
N GLU A 759 11.85 49.40 6.42
CA GLU A 759 12.35 49.77 7.74
C GLU A 759 11.75 51.13 8.17
N VAL A 760 11.71 51.38 9.48
CA VAL A 760 11.34 52.70 10.00
C VAL A 760 12.54 53.64 9.89
N ALA A 761 12.34 54.79 9.25
CA ALA A 761 13.42 55.75 8.96
C ALA A 761 14.17 56.27 10.21
N ASP A 762 13.51 56.31 11.37
CA ASP A 762 14.11 56.74 12.64
C ASP A 762 14.82 55.59 13.39
N GLU A 763 14.68 54.35 12.92
CA GLU A 763 15.27 53.12 13.48
C GLU A 763 16.40 52.53 12.61
N ASN A 764 16.68 53.13 11.44
CA ASN A 764 17.76 52.70 10.53
C ASN A 764 19.15 52.78 11.20
N ASP A 765 19.60 51.65 11.76
CA ASP A 765 20.86 51.51 12.47
C ASP A 765 21.72 50.35 11.95
N GLY A 766 21.20 49.61 10.96
CA GLY A 766 21.87 48.50 10.30
C GLY A 766 21.65 47.16 11.02
N SER A 767 20.61 47.08 11.85
CA SER A 767 20.06 45.83 12.32
C SER A 767 18.55 45.87 12.16
N GLY A 768 18.05 44.90 11.39
CA GLY A 768 16.66 44.84 10.99
C GLY A 768 15.88 43.67 11.55
N PRO A 769 14.54 43.75 11.54
CA PRO A 769 13.71 42.60 11.84
C PRO A 769 13.80 41.59 10.68
N LEU A 770 13.53 40.34 11.01
CA LEU A 770 13.51 39.24 10.06
C LEU A 770 12.10 39.10 9.49
N ILE A 771 11.98 38.87 8.19
CA ILE A 771 10.71 38.72 7.47
C ILE A 771 10.75 37.41 6.70
N ASP A 772 9.63 36.68 6.74
CA ASP A 772 9.43 35.43 6.03
C ASP A 772 7.93 35.16 5.74
N ASN A 773 7.63 34.15 4.93
CA ASN A 773 6.27 33.63 4.68
C ASN A 773 5.24 34.71 4.34
N ILE A 774 5.56 35.56 3.36
CA ILE A 774 4.69 36.63 2.88
C ILE A 774 3.62 36.06 1.97
N GLY A 775 2.35 36.17 2.37
CA GLY A 775 1.19 35.75 1.58
C GLY A 775 0.32 36.92 1.11
N LEU A 776 -0.29 36.77 -0.06
CA LEU A 776 -1.35 37.65 -0.55
C LEU A 776 -2.45 36.82 -1.21
N LEU A 777 -3.42 36.45 -0.38
CA LEU A 777 -4.44 35.46 -0.68
C LEU A 777 -5.75 36.14 -1.11
N ASP A 778 -6.37 35.69 -2.20
CA ASP A 778 -7.75 36.10 -2.54
C ASP A 778 -8.77 35.49 -1.57
N VAL A 779 -9.46 36.32 -0.78
CA VAL A 779 -10.37 35.82 0.27
C VAL A 779 -11.83 35.72 -0.16
N GLY A 780 -12.21 36.14 -1.37
CA GLY A 780 -13.59 36.07 -1.86
C GLY A 780 -14.58 36.96 -1.05
N GLN A 781 -15.65 37.43 -1.69
CA GLN A 781 -16.54 38.45 -1.08
C GLN A 781 -17.51 37.93 0.02
N ASP A 782 -17.48 36.66 0.40
CA ASP A 782 -18.49 36.07 1.31
C ASP A 782 -18.05 35.95 2.79
N GLU A 783 -16.80 36.28 3.17
CA GLU A 783 -16.30 36.08 4.55
C GLU A 783 -16.10 37.34 5.42
N MET A 784 -16.45 38.55 4.96
CA MET A 784 -16.22 39.79 5.74
C MET A 784 -17.19 40.03 6.93
N ALA A 785 -17.95 39.03 7.40
CA ALA A 785 -18.92 39.24 8.48
C ALA A 785 -18.50 38.76 9.87
N ALA A 786 -17.38 38.04 10.04
CA ALA A 786 -17.06 37.37 11.31
C ALA A 786 -15.85 37.92 12.10
N THR A 787 -14.90 38.60 11.48
CA THR A 787 -13.65 39.04 12.14
C THR A 787 -13.58 40.55 12.32
N SER A 788 -14.28 41.06 13.34
CA SER A 788 -14.01 42.39 13.88
C SER A 788 -14.08 42.43 15.40
N MET A 789 -13.25 41.65 16.09
CA MET A 789 -12.84 41.97 17.48
C MET A 789 -11.51 41.29 17.84
N SER A 790 -10.42 42.05 17.82
CA SER A 790 -9.35 42.04 18.84
C SER A 790 -8.06 42.69 18.29
N ALA A 791 -7.98 44.01 18.32
CA ALA A 791 -6.70 44.70 18.44
C ALA A 791 -6.83 45.79 19.50
N HIS A 792 -6.22 45.56 20.66
CA HIS A 792 -6.07 46.55 21.70
C HIS A 792 -5.09 47.63 21.22
N TYR A 793 -5.63 48.76 20.76
CA TYR A 793 -4.86 49.97 20.54
C TYR A 793 -4.65 50.68 21.89
N ALA A 794 -3.42 50.72 22.39
CA ALA A 794 -3.02 51.61 23.48
C ALA A 794 -2.51 52.93 22.84
N PRO A 795 -3.19 54.07 23.02
CA PRO A 795 -2.70 55.33 22.50
C PRO A 795 -1.60 55.90 23.41
N VAL A 796 -0.52 56.34 22.77
CA VAL A 796 0.56 57.14 23.35
C VAL A 796 -0.02 58.47 23.86
N GLU A 797 0.32 58.83 25.10
CA GLU A 797 0.03 60.12 25.70
C GLU A 797 0.74 61.25 24.93
N GLU A 798 -0.02 62.17 24.34
CA GLU A 798 0.42 63.57 24.26
C GLU A 798 -0.60 64.47 24.98
N ASP A 799 -0.10 65.10 26.04
CA ASP A 799 -0.67 66.21 26.78
C ASP A 799 -0.98 67.36 25.83
N HIS A 800 -2.26 67.74 25.64
CA HIS A 800 -2.64 69.14 25.56
C HIS A 800 -4.12 69.36 25.94
N SER A 801 -4.27 69.99 27.09
CA SER A 801 -5.46 70.61 27.68
C SER A 801 -6.45 71.31 26.72
N LEU A 802 -7.77 71.11 26.92
CA LEU A 802 -8.76 72.11 27.39
C LEU A 802 -10.21 71.87 26.87
N ILE A 803 -11.13 71.88 27.85
CA ILE A 803 -12.52 72.42 27.82
C ILE A 803 -13.65 71.47 27.35
N SER A 804 -14.39 71.05 28.38
CA SER A 804 -15.76 70.54 28.43
C SER A 804 -16.81 71.38 27.67
N VAL A 805 -17.76 70.72 26.99
CA VAL A 805 -19.22 71.00 27.03
C VAL A 805 -19.98 69.76 26.50
N GLU A 806 -20.71 69.05 27.36
CA GLU A 806 -21.92 68.28 27.02
C GLU A 806 -23.11 69.27 26.85
N PRO A 807 -24.25 68.99 26.17
CA PRO A 807 -24.97 67.71 26.30
C PRO A 807 -25.92 67.28 25.14
N ASP A 808 -26.50 66.09 25.34
CA ASP A 808 -27.94 65.74 25.19
C ASP A 808 -28.57 65.31 23.85
N LEU A 809 -29.53 64.38 24.04
CA LEU A 809 -30.69 63.99 23.22
C LEU A 809 -30.44 63.04 22.04
N SER A 810 -31.25 62.03 21.72
CA SER A 810 -32.41 61.30 22.28
C SER A 810 -33.02 60.56 21.08
N ASP A 811 -33.59 59.37 21.28
CA ASP A 811 -34.65 58.78 20.43
C ASP A 811 -34.23 58.38 18.99
N ASP A 812 -34.73 57.35 18.30
CA ASP A 812 -35.75 56.35 18.52
C ASP A 812 -35.74 55.42 17.28
N PHE A 813 -36.09 54.14 17.47
CA PHE A 813 -36.95 53.29 16.61
C PHE A 813 -36.71 53.14 15.08
N ILE A 814 -36.55 51.87 14.61
CA ILE A 814 -37.56 51.02 13.92
C ILE A 814 -36.93 49.97 12.97
N TYR A 815 -37.33 48.71 13.20
CA TYR A 815 -37.31 47.56 12.29
C TYR A 815 -38.20 47.75 11.06
N ILE A 816 -37.76 47.38 9.85
CA ILE A 816 -38.65 46.84 8.81
C ILE A 816 -37.92 45.74 8.01
N LEU A 817 -38.46 44.52 8.17
CA LEU A 817 -38.52 43.34 7.28
C LEU A 817 -37.24 42.69 6.76
#